data_AF-A0A0V0W3I5-F1
#
_entry.id   AF-A0A0V0W3I5-F1
#
_cell.length_a   1.000
_cell.length_b   1.000
_cell.length_c   1.000
_cell.angle_alpha   90.00
_cell.angle_beta   90.00
_cell.angle_gamma   90.00
#
_symmetry.space_group_name_H-M   'P 1'
#
loop_
_entity.id
_entity.type
_entity.pdbx_description
1 polymer ?
#
loop_
_entity_poly.entity_id
_entity_poly.type
_entity_poly.pdbx_seq_one_letter_code
_entity_poly.pdbx_strand_id
1 'polypeptide(L)'
;MKKISKDHEKDVHGIWADSARSIDNAQHSIGRTLAHFVQDNPQIKVLAYSDDPPNIPARNQKSKTKGVLLIDMRMDDAAAWFIHTAPNFLAYLGGYSWPQTETAKGHIFLCLSFREEFLNSVGKAIRYQEPNIYANNLPADILNQHKELSNLVNGVEIRVTPFLEHAKFVTKRTQAEANIQAFGKHSKSFLDMYAKVLRNKLSASIRIWAPSDATSKSICGGQHKLRKIVSPMQFAGGQVHREADSAKWALVEGKNTVCLTTNDYKTTEKRIPGAAVCVENVGVFNTFNAAADVIYNSKIYIYKPPNQINTKIMKSGPNPAWSNSARSIDNAQHSIGRTLAHFVQDNPQIKVLAYSDDPPNIPTRNQKSKTKAKAIRYQKPYIYANNLPVAILNQHEELSYLVNGVEVRVTPFLEHSRFVTKRKQVEASIQAFGKHTKSFADMYARILRNKFSASIRIWAPSDVKSKSFCKGQYRLRKIASPMQFADSEVSRETDSAKWALVEGKNTVCLTTNDYKITEKRIPGVLLIDKRRTDAAAWFIHTVPNFLAHLGGYSWPPAETAKGHIFLCLYFVYKPPNGLNTKIIKSEVNPRWSNSAASIDVTPGQSIARTMVHYVQNDPQIKVLAYNDDPPNIPAKNRKSKAKGVLLIDKRQNDAAVWFVHTVPNFLAHLGGYSWPQTETAKGHIFLCLSFREEFLNSVGKAIRYQEPYIYANNLPADILNQHKELFNLVNGVEIRVTPFLENAKFVTKNAQVQANIQAFGKHSKSFADIYGRVLRNKLSANIRIWAPSDAKSKSICKGQYKLQKIDSPIQFADNQVSREADSAKWALVEGKNTVCLTTNDYKNSEKKVPGAAVCLENANVYNAFSQAASNVLPCHK
;
A
#
# COMPACT_ATOMS: atom_id res chain seq x y z
N MET A 1 2.10 44.44 2.06
CA MET A 1 1.88 42.99 2.33
C MET A 1 0.44 42.43 2.29
N LYS A 2 -0.64 43.06 2.83
CA LYS A 2 -1.99 42.41 2.93
C LYS A 2 -2.61 41.81 1.64
N LYS A 3 -2.17 42.24 0.45
CA LYS A 3 -2.61 41.68 -0.86
C LYS A 3 -1.85 40.39 -1.29
N ILE A 4 -0.83 39.95 -0.56
CA ILE A 4 0.08 38.87 -1.00
C ILE A 4 -0.50 37.45 -0.76
N SER A 5 -1.55 37.30 0.07
CA SER A 5 -2.16 35.98 0.39
C SER A 5 -3.69 35.92 0.30
N LYS A 6 -4.33 36.64 -0.63
CA LYS A 6 -5.82 36.68 -0.71
C LYS A 6 -6.50 35.44 -1.31
N ASP A 7 -5.77 34.48 -1.89
CA ASP A 7 -6.40 33.37 -2.63
C ASP A 7 -6.99 32.25 -1.75
N HIS A 8 -6.79 32.24 -0.43
CA HIS A 8 -7.39 31.27 0.51
C HIS A 8 -8.12 31.95 1.68
N GLU A 9 -8.78 33.09 1.45
CA GLU A 9 -9.46 33.89 2.48
C GLU A 9 -10.82 33.31 2.94
N LYS A 10 -11.01 31.97 2.95
CA LYS A 10 -12.25 31.29 3.40
C LYS A 10 -12.14 30.00 4.23
N ASP A 11 -11.00 29.30 4.27
CA ASP A 11 -10.89 28.03 5.01
C ASP A 11 -10.08 28.14 6.31
N VAL A 12 -10.78 28.40 7.43
CA VAL A 12 -10.20 28.42 8.79
C VAL A 12 -10.07 27.00 9.36
N HIS A 13 -9.49 26.10 8.58
CA HIS A 13 -9.30 24.69 8.96
C HIS A 13 -7.86 24.25 8.69
N GLY A 14 -7.12 23.95 9.77
CA GLY A 14 -5.73 23.47 9.71
C GLY A 14 -5.62 22.04 9.17
N ILE A 15 -5.85 21.88 7.87
CA ILE A 15 -5.88 20.61 7.14
C ILE A 15 -4.96 20.75 5.92
N TRP A 16 -4.17 19.71 5.62
CA TRP A 16 -3.43 19.64 4.36
C TRP A 16 -4.42 19.48 3.22
N ALA A 17 -4.45 20.46 2.33
CA ALA A 17 -5.23 20.45 1.09
C ALA A 17 -4.30 20.57 -0.11
N ASP A 18 -4.72 20.01 -1.25
CA ASP A 18 -3.99 20.15 -2.50
C ASP A 18 -4.04 21.60 -2.98
N SER A 19 -2.91 22.12 -3.47
CA SER A 19 -2.85 23.47 -4.01
C SER A 19 -3.62 23.55 -5.33
N ALA A 20 -4.37 24.64 -5.53
CA ALA A 20 -5.15 24.86 -6.76
C ALA A 20 -4.31 24.98 -8.06
N ARG A 21 -2.98 25.04 -7.94
CA ARG A 21 -2.00 25.08 -9.03
C ARG A 21 -0.75 24.28 -8.64
N SER A 22 -0.05 23.78 -9.64
CA SER A 22 1.28 23.16 -9.48
C SER A 22 2.35 24.18 -9.05
N ILE A 23 3.42 23.69 -8.40
CA ILE A 23 4.47 24.54 -7.82
C ILE A 23 5.32 25.27 -8.86
N ASP A 24 5.41 24.77 -10.09
CA ASP A 24 6.10 25.38 -11.23
C ASP A 24 5.34 26.58 -11.82
N ASN A 25 4.07 26.76 -11.47
CA ASN A 25 3.26 27.87 -11.96
C ASN A 25 3.53 29.16 -11.16
N ALA A 26 3.88 30.26 -11.84
CA ALA A 26 4.12 31.56 -11.18
C ALA A 26 2.91 32.12 -10.42
N GLN A 27 1.69 31.67 -10.75
CA GLN A 27 0.46 32.02 -10.02
C GLN A 27 0.19 31.14 -8.79
N HIS A 28 1.07 30.19 -8.48
CA HIS A 28 1.06 29.47 -7.22
C HIS A 28 1.32 30.43 -6.04
N SER A 29 0.88 30.06 -4.84
CA SER A 29 1.03 30.90 -3.63
C SER A 29 2.48 31.32 -3.37
N ILE A 30 3.44 30.41 -3.63
CA ILE A 30 4.88 30.67 -3.52
C ILE A 30 5.35 31.69 -4.57
N GLY A 31 4.98 31.49 -5.85
CA GLY A 31 5.34 32.41 -6.94
C GLY A 31 4.81 33.82 -6.74
N ARG A 32 3.57 33.94 -6.24
CA ARG A 32 2.98 35.23 -5.85
C ARG A 32 3.64 35.86 -4.62
N THR A 33 4.00 35.05 -3.62
CA THR A 33 4.72 35.53 -2.42
C THR A 33 6.08 36.14 -2.79
N LEU A 34 6.73 35.56 -3.79
CA LEU A 34 8.08 35.93 -4.22
C LEU A 34 8.09 36.78 -5.50
N ALA A 35 6.94 37.26 -5.96
CA ALA A 35 6.83 38.09 -7.16
C ALA A 35 7.74 39.32 -7.09
N HIS A 36 7.79 40.00 -5.94
CA HIS A 36 8.67 41.16 -5.70
C HIS A 36 10.14 40.81 -5.40
N PHE A 37 10.52 39.53 -5.44
CA PHE A 37 11.91 39.07 -5.38
C PHE A 37 12.44 38.68 -6.77
N VAL A 38 11.57 38.10 -7.61
CA VAL A 38 11.91 37.68 -8.98
C VAL A 38 11.66 38.77 -10.03
N GLN A 39 10.98 39.85 -9.66
CA GLN A 39 10.81 41.09 -10.43
C GLN A 39 11.36 42.25 -9.60
N ASP A 40 12.03 43.20 -10.23
CA ASP A 40 12.53 44.38 -9.50
C ASP A 40 11.37 45.20 -8.96
N ASN A 41 11.44 45.54 -7.68
CA ASN A 41 10.49 46.40 -7.01
C ASN A 41 11.27 47.30 -6.04
N PRO A 42 11.48 48.59 -6.34
CA PRO A 42 12.32 49.46 -5.54
C PRO A 42 11.82 49.63 -4.10
N GLN A 43 10.55 49.31 -3.85
CA GLN A 43 9.87 49.41 -2.56
C GLN A 43 9.97 48.16 -1.68
N ILE A 44 10.48 47.04 -2.21
CA ILE A 44 10.72 45.82 -1.43
C ILE A 44 12.23 45.59 -1.34
N LYS A 45 12.75 45.55 -0.10
CA LYS A 45 14.17 45.24 0.14
C LYS A 45 14.33 43.79 0.53
N VAL A 46 15.40 43.16 0.07
CA VAL A 46 15.60 41.71 0.10
C VAL A 46 16.98 41.36 0.63
N LEU A 47 17.04 40.26 1.36
CA LEU A 47 18.27 39.53 1.69
C LEU A 47 17.99 38.04 1.46
N ALA A 48 18.67 37.42 0.52
CA ALA A 48 18.47 36.03 0.14
C ALA A 48 19.74 35.20 0.34
N TYR A 49 19.55 33.99 0.85
CA TYR A 49 20.62 33.09 1.21
C TYR A 49 20.31 31.64 0.81
N SER A 50 21.33 30.90 0.39
CA SER A 50 21.20 29.50 -0.02
C SER A 50 22.56 28.80 -0.04
N ASP A 51 22.58 27.52 0.33
CA ASP A 51 23.72 26.63 0.08
C ASP A 51 23.92 26.28 -1.41
N ASP A 52 22.84 26.37 -2.20
CA ASP A 52 22.84 26.09 -3.64
C ASP A 52 21.88 27.07 -4.36
N PRO A 53 22.31 28.34 -4.58
CA PRO A 53 21.53 29.34 -5.30
C PRO A 53 21.61 29.14 -6.83
N PRO A 54 20.52 29.37 -7.57
CA PRO A 54 20.52 29.21 -9.02
C PRO A 54 21.46 30.19 -9.73
N ASN A 55 22.05 29.74 -10.84
CA ASN A 55 22.97 30.48 -11.72
C ASN A 55 24.27 31.01 -11.07
N ILE A 56 24.59 30.58 -9.85
CA ILE A 56 25.83 30.94 -9.14
C ILE A 56 26.51 29.63 -8.72
N PRO A 57 27.82 29.42 -9.02
CA PRO A 57 28.51 28.21 -8.60
C PRO A 57 28.44 27.99 -7.08
N ALA A 58 28.05 26.78 -6.67
CA ALA A 58 28.00 26.40 -5.26
C ALA A 58 29.40 26.57 -4.64
N ARG A 59 29.54 27.60 -3.78
CA ARG A 59 30.75 27.78 -2.95
C ARG A 59 30.86 26.63 -1.95
N ASN A 60 32.03 26.43 -1.36
CA ASN A 60 32.27 25.31 -0.45
C ASN A 60 31.58 25.55 0.91
N GLN A 61 30.28 25.24 0.99
CA GLN A 61 29.39 25.71 2.05
C GLN A 61 29.38 24.77 3.25
N LYS A 62 29.52 25.34 4.45
CA LYS A 62 29.32 24.61 5.71
C LYS A 62 27.83 24.37 5.99
N SER A 63 26.95 25.24 5.50
CA SER A 63 25.51 25.25 5.83
C SER A 63 24.64 24.52 4.81
N LYS A 64 23.38 24.29 5.19
CA LYS A 64 22.31 23.68 4.39
C LYS A 64 21.03 24.54 4.37
N THR A 65 21.16 25.83 4.71
CA THR A 65 20.03 26.72 4.96
C THR A 65 19.71 27.59 3.74
N LYS A 66 18.42 27.75 3.45
CA LYS A 66 17.91 28.49 2.30
C LYS A 66 16.70 29.35 2.69
N GLY A 67 16.64 30.56 2.17
CA GLY A 67 15.55 31.49 2.46
C GLY A 67 15.74 32.90 1.93
N VAL A 68 14.68 33.69 2.06
CA VAL A 68 14.60 35.09 1.65
C VAL A 68 13.94 35.90 2.76
N LEU A 69 14.57 36.98 3.18
CA LEU A 69 14.00 38.03 4.02
C LEU A 69 13.53 39.16 3.10
N LEU A 70 12.30 39.64 3.31
CA LEU A 70 11.66 40.71 2.55
C LEU A 70 11.19 41.81 3.52
N ILE A 71 11.41 43.08 3.17
CA ILE A 71 11.02 44.27 3.95
C ILE A 71 10.25 45.22 3.01
N ASP A 72 9.08 45.72 3.42
CA ASP A 72 8.15 46.51 2.58
C ASP A 72 8.19 47.99 2.97
N MET A 73 9.06 48.77 2.32
CA MET A 73 9.39 50.18 2.66
C MET A 73 8.22 51.17 2.55
N ARG A 74 7.03 50.73 2.13
CA ARG A 74 5.80 51.56 1.98
C ARG A 74 4.88 51.51 3.19
N MET A 75 5.08 50.54 4.07
CA MET A 75 4.18 50.20 5.16
C MET A 75 5.01 50.09 6.42
N ASP A 76 4.72 50.90 7.43
CA ASP A 76 5.42 50.79 8.70
C ASP A 76 5.37 49.35 9.23
N ASP A 77 6.53 48.87 9.68
CA ASP A 77 6.68 47.67 10.50
C ASP A 77 6.36 46.34 9.73
N ALA A 78 6.64 46.26 8.42
CA ALA A 78 6.26 45.13 7.57
C ALA A 78 7.46 44.32 7.05
N ALA A 79 7.75 43.19 7.70
CA ALA A 79 8.75 42.21 7.26
C ALA A 79 8.16 40.80 7.01
N ALA A 80 8.79 40.02 6.12
CA ALA A 80 8.44 38.62 5.88
C ALA A 80 9.70 37.75 5.68
N TRP A 81 9.71 36.56 6.26
CA TRP A 81 10.79 35.58 6.17
C TRP A 81 10.28 34.29 5.53
N PHE A 82 10.81 34.00 4.35
CA PHE A 82 10.54 32.80 3.56
C PHE A 82 11.69 31.80 3.75
N ILE A 83 11.35 30.54 4.05
CA ILE A 83 12.29 29.45 4.34
C ILE A 83 11.92 28.25 3.48
N HIS A 84 12.91 27.58 2.88
CA HIS A 84 12.67 26.41 2.03
C HIS A 84 13.77 25.35 2.11
N THR A 85 13.48 24.17 1.54
CA THR A 85 14.47 23.09 1.40
C THR A 85 14.94 22.84 -0.03
N ALA A 86 14.31 23.45 -1.04
CA ALA A 86 14.63 23.23 -2.46
C ALA A 86 15.99 23.86 -2.86
N PRO A 87 16.99 23.08 -3.33
CA PRO A 87 18.19 23.58 -4.01
C PRO A 87 17.89 24.14 -5.39
N ASN A 88 18.80 24.96 -5.94
CA ASN A 88 18.69 25.57 -7.28
C ASN A 88 17.33 26.28 -7.53
N PHE A 89 16.80 26.93 -6.48
CA PHE A 89 15.49 27.59 -6.48
C PHE A 89 15.63 29.08 -6.12
N LEU A 90 14.81 29.93 -6.78
CA LEU A 90 14.73 31.39 -6.63
C LEU A 90 15.94 32.16 -7.17
N ALA A 91 15.92 32.45 -8.47
CA ALA A 91 16.86 33.40 -9.07
C ALA A 91 16.42 34.84 -8.76
N TYR A 92 17.29 35.61 -8.11
CA TYR A 92 17.05 37.03 -7.87
C TYR A 92 16.96 37.76 -9.23
N LEU A 93 15.85 38.48 -9.45
CA LEU A 93 15.52 39.14 -10.72
C LEU A 93 15.46 38.20 -11.96
N GLY A 94 15.42 36.88 -11.77
CA GLY A 94 15.48 35.87 -12.84
C GLY A 94 14.13 35.27 -13.26
N GLY A 95 13.01 35.84 -12.80
CA GLY A 95 11.69 35.23 -12.97
C GLY A 95 11.44 34.02 -12.04
N TYR A 96 10.19 33.56 -11.99
CA TYR A 96 9.82 32.40 -11.18
C TYR A 96 10.00 31.10 -11.98
N SER A 97 10.81 30.18 -11.46
CA SER A 97 11.05 28.86 -12.03
C SER A 97 11.19 27.80 -10.94
N TRP A 98 10.79 26.57 -11.25
CA TRP A 98 10.93 25.41 -10.38
C TRP A 98 12.04 24.46 -10.89
N PRO A 99 13.01 24.06 -10.04
CA PRO A 99 14.06 23.09 -10.41
C PRO A 99 13.46 21.69 -10.63
N GLN A 100 13.36 21.29 -11.90
CA GLN A 100 12.71 20.02 -12.27
C GLN A 100 13.38 18.76 -11.70
N THR A 101 14.67 18.84 -11.33
CA THR A 101 15.38 17.74 -10.64
C THR A 101 14.83 17.45 -9.24
N GLU A 102 14.17 18.42 -8.61
CA GLU A 102 13.60 18.30 -7.27
C GLU A 102 12.12 17.87 -7.28
N THR A 103 11.47 17.80 -8.45
CA THR A 103 10.08 17.32 -8.62
C THR A 103 9.85 15.90 -8.08
N ALA A 104 10.91 15.08 -8.02
CA ALA A 104 10.84 13.71 -7.48
C ALA A 104 10.95 13.60 -5.95
N LYS A 105 11.15 14.71 -5.23
CA LYS A 105 11.41 14.71 -3.78
C LYS A 105 10.34 15.51 -3.00
N GLY A 106 10.15 15.15 -1.74
CA GLY A 106 9.40 15.98 -0.79
C GLY A 106 10.16 17.27 -0.44
N HIS A 107 9.47 18.41 -0.44
CA HIS A 107 10.00 19.70 -0.04
C HIS A 107 9.02 20.45 0.86
N ILE A 108 9.52 21.37 1.67
CA ILE A 108 8.69 22.20 2.55
C ILE A 108 9.10 23.68 2.43
N PHE A 109 8.10 24.53 2.52
CA PHE A 109 8.20 25.98 2.42
C PHE A 109 7.44 26.59 3.61
N LEU A 110 7.98 27.62 4.22
CA LEU A 110 7.36 28.37 5.31
C LEU A 110 7.54 29.86 5.05
N CYS A 111 6.44 30.60 5.05
CA CYS A 111 6.45 32.06 5.01
C CYS A 111 5.90 32.60 6.33
N LEU A 112 6.66 33.47 6.99
CA LEU A 112 6.30 34.14 8.23
C LEU A 112 6.27 35.65 8.00
N SER A 113 5.13 36.30 8.18
CA SER A 113 5.04 37.76 8.24
C SER A 113 5.17 38.23 9.69
N PHE A 114 5.99 39.23 9.96
CA PHE A 114 6.29 39.71 11.31
C PHE A 114 6.63 41.22 11.31
N ARG A 115 6.85 41.75 12.51
CA ARG A 115 7.13 43.16 12.81
C ARG A 115 8.62 43.49 12.66
N GLU A 116 8.96 44.67 12.16
CA GLU A 116 10.35 45.08 11.88
C GLU A 116 11.22 45.12 13.14
N GLU A 117 10.61 45.36 14.31
CA GLU A 117 11.28 45.24 15.61
C GLU A 117 12.01 43.88 15.81
N PHE A 118 11.54 42.80 15.17
CA PHE A 118 12.15 41.48 15.26
C PHE A 118 13.22 41.21 14.18
N LEU A 119 13.47 42.14 13.23
CA LEU A 119 14.48 41.97 12.17
C LEU A 119 15.86 41.66 12.73
N ASN A 120 16.27 42.34 13.81
CA ASN A 120 17.56 42.08 14.44
C ASN A 120 17.63 40.66 15.05
N SER A 121 16.54 40.17 15.63
CA SER A 121 16.42 38.82 16.19
C SER A 121 16.43 37.73 15.09
N VAL A 122 15.71 37.97 13.98
CA VAL A 122 15.70 37.08 12.81
C VAL A 122 17.06 37.07 12.11
N GLY A 123 17.65 38.24 11.88
CA GLY A 123 19.00 38.39 11.30
C GLY A 123 20.06 37.67 12.12
N LYS A 124 20.02 37.79 13.45
CA LYS A 124 20.90 37.03 14.36
C LYS A 124 20.67 35.51 14.24
N ALA A 125 19.41 35.07 14.25
CA ALA A 125 19.08 33.65 14.08
C ALA A 125 19.55 33.08 12.72
N ILE A 126 19.53 33.89 11.65
CA ILE A 126 20.08 33.55 10.32
C ILE A 126 21.61 33.52 10.36
N ARG A 127 22.28 34.54 10.92
CA ARG A 127 23.75 34.63 11.05
C ARG A 127 24.38 33.43 11.74
N TYR A 128 23.74 32.91 12.78
CA TYR A 128 24.19 31.72 13.49
C TYR A 128 24.15 30.42 12.66
N GLN A 129 23.57 30.44 11.45
CA GLN A 129 23.50 29.29 10.55
C GLN A 129 24.66 29.24 9.54
N GLU A 130 25.62 30.19 9.60
CA GLU A 130 26.71 30.37 8.60
C GLU A 130 26.22 30.32 7.13
N PRO A 131 25.19 31.11 6.75
CA PRO A 131 24.62 31.08 5.40
C PRO A 131 25.50 31.83 4.38
N ASN A 132 25.44 31.41 3.11
CA ASN A 132 25.92 32.21 1.98
C ASN A 132 24.81 33.14 1.49
N ILE A 133 25.02 34.45 1.64
CA ILE A 133 24.17 35.48 1.04
C ILE A 133 24.48 35.56 -0.45
N TYR A 134 23.45 35.45 -1.31
CA TYR A 134 23.60 35.52 -2.77
C TYR A 134 22.89 36.71 -3.41
N ALA A 135 21.96 37.36 -2.69
CA ALA A 135 21.40 38.65 -3.09
C ALA A 135 21.12 39.50 -1.83
N ASN A 136 21.42 40.79 -1.90
CA ASN A 136 21.13 41.76 -0.86
C ASN A 136 20.97 43.15 -1.48
N ASN A 137 19.89 43.85 -1.17
CA ASN A 137 19.70 45.27 -1.51
C ASN A 137 19.22 46.10 -0.30
N LEU A 138 19.47 45.62 0.92
CA LEU A 138 19.11 46.31 2.16
C LEU A 138 19.82 47.68 2.26
N PRO A 139 19.07 48.77 2.49
CA PRO A 139 19.62 50.12 2.55
C PRO A 139 20.32 50.41 3.89
N ALA A 140 21.17 51.45 3.90
CA ALA A 140 22.09 51.73 5.01
C ALA A 140 21.39 52.12 6.32
N ASP A 141 20.24 52.78 6.24
CA ASP A 141 19.36 53.08 7.37
C ASP A 141 18.90 51.81 8.12
N ILE A 142 18.39 50.82 7.39
CA ILE A 142 17.98 49.51 7.94
C ILE A 142 19.17 48.76 8.56
N LEU A 143 20.34 48.81 7.90
CA LEU A 143 21.56 48.15 8.41
C LEU A 143 22.13 48.85 9.65
N ASN A 144 22.04 50.18 9.72
CA ASN A 144 22.48 50.96 10.89
C ASN A 144 21.55 50.74 12.11
N GLN A 145 20.24 50.58 11.88
CA GLN A 145 19.28 50.26 12.94
C GLN A 145 19.40 48.81 13.44
N HIS A 146 19.74 47.86 12.57
CA HIS A 146 19.79 46.43 12.90
C HIS A 146 21.21 45.85 12.80
N LYS A 147 21.99 46.05 13.87
CA LYS A 147 23.39 45.61 13.97
C LYS A 147 23.64 44.14 13.60
N GLU A 148 22.75 43.21 13.95
CA GLU A 148 22.94 41.79 13.60
C GLU A 148 22.62 41.48 12.13
N LEU A 149 21.77 42.30 11.49
CA LEU A 149 21.51 42.25 10.06
C LEU A 149 22.69 42.83 9.26
N SER A 150 23.27 43.94 9.73
CA SER A 150 24.54 44.47 9.21
C SER A 150 25.69 43.48 9.38
N ASN A 151 25.82 42.85 10.56
CA ASN A 151 26.82 41.80 10.80
C ASN A 151 26.64 40.58 9.87
N LEU A 152 25.39 40.23 9.53
CA LEU A 152 25.07 39.15 8.59
C LEU A 152 25.50 39.50 7.16
N VAL A 153 25.10 40.67 6.66
CA VAL A 153 25.44 41.15 5.30
C VAL A 153 26.95 41.29 5.13
N ASN A 154 27.64 41.85 6.14
CA ASN A 154 29.08 42.07 6.11
C ASN A 154 29.92 40.82 6.49
N GLY A 155 29.30 39.65 6.65
CA GLY A 155 30.01 38.39 6.91
C GLY A 155 30.78 38.33 8.24
N VAL A 156 30.40 39.12 9.24
CA VAL A 156 31.13 39.26 10.50
C VAL A 156 31.07 37.94 11.29
N GLU A 157 32.23 37.35 11.56
CA GLU A 157 32.35 36.06 12.25
C GLU A 157 31.72 36.06 13.67
N ILE A 158 31.20 34.90 14.08
CA ILE A 158 30.80 34.65 15.46
C ILE A 158 32.00 34.09 16.24
N ARG A 159 32.52 34.91 17.15
CA ARG A 159 33.69 34.60 18.00
C ARG A 159 33.36 34.37 19.48
N VAL A 160 32.19 34.82 19.94
CA VAL A 160 31.78 34.79 21.36
C VAL A 160 30.76 33.65 21.59
N THR A 161 30.86 32.98 22.73
CA THR A 161 29.91 31.94 23.17
C THR A 161 28.65 32.55 23.82
N PRO A 162 27.49 31.89 23.78
CA PRO A 162 27.23 30.55 23.24
C PRO A 162 27.11 30.54 21.71
N PHE A 163 27.59 29.45 21.07
CA PHE A 163 27.46 29.22 19.61
C PHE A 163 26.04 28.74 19.18
N LEU A 164 25.01 29.17 19.91
CA LEU A 164 23.60 28.82 19.70
C LEU A 164 22.72 30.03 20.01
N GLU A 165 21.91 30.44 19.04
CA GLU A 165 20.90 31.49 19.17
C GLU A 165 19.50 30.91 19.37
N HIS A 166 18.62 31.64 20.08
CA HIS A 166 17.21 31.30 20.31
C HIS A 166 16.38 32.58 20.36
N ALA A 167 15.97 33.05 19.18
CA ALA A 167 15.02 34.14 19.05
C ALA A 167 13.58 33.66 19.31
N LYS A 168 12.75 34.54 19.90
CA LYS A 168 11.29 34.36 20.02
C LYS A 168 10.59 35.62 19.54
N PHE A 169 9.53 35.46 18.76
CA PHE A 169 8.72 36.55 18.22
C PHE A 169 7.33 36.06 17.84
N VAL A 170 6.46 36.96 17.39
CA VAL A 170 5.08 36.65 16.96
C VAL A 170 4.85 37.08 15.51
N THR A 171 3.90 36.44 14.83
CA THR A 171 3.49 36.83 13.47
C THR A 171 2.62 38.09 13.46
N LYS A 172 2.76 38.95 12.45
CA LYS A 172 1.95 40.17 12.28
C LYS A 172 0.51 39.80 11.90
N ARG A 173 -0.48 40.27 12.67
CA ARG A 173 -1.89 39.84 12.54
C ARG A 173 -2.54 40.19 11.20
N THR A 174 -3.29 39.23 10.67
CA THR A 174 -4.51 39.48 9.88
C THR A 174 -5.72 38.71 10.43
N GLN A 175 -5.55 37.47 10.89
CA GLN A 175 -6.65 36.66 11.48
C GLN A 175 -6.23 35.83 12.72
N ALA A 176 -5.00 35.33 12.80
CA ALA A 176 -4.48 34.63 13.97
C ALA A 176 -2.99 34.96 14.19
N GLU A 177 -2.59 35.09 15.45
CA GLU A 177 -1.22 35.34 15.89
C GLU A 177 -0.59 34.00 16.31
N ALA A 178 0.65 33.73 15.88
CA ALA A 178 1.38 32.50 16.20
C ALA A 178 2.72 32.82 16.86
N ASN A 179 3.05 32.13 17.94
CA ASN A 179 4.36 32.23 18.57
C ASN A 179 5.39 31.50 17.70
N ILE A 180 6.48 32.19 17.38
CA ILE A 180 7.61 31.66 16.63
C ILE A 180 8.83 31.55 17.54
N GLN A 181 9.54 30.43 17.45
CA GLN A 181 10.85 30.26 18.08
C GLN A 181 11.87 29.85 17.00
N ALA A 182 12.86 30.71 16.75
CA ALA A 182 13.88 30.48 15.74
C ALA A 182 15.23 30.20 16.42
N PHE A 183 15.83 29.07 16.08
CA PHE A 183 17.12 28.60 16.59
C PHE A 183 18.16 28.65 15.48
N GLY A 184 19.30 29.29 15.75
CA GLY A 184 20.47 29.27 14.88
C GLY A 184 21.62 28.52 15.56
N LYS A 185 22.15 27.48 14.92
CA LYS A 185 23.22 26.62 15.45
C LYS A 185 24.48 26.79 14.61
N HIS A 186 25.54 27.33 15.20
CA HIS A 186 26.82 27.53 14.53
C HIS A 186 27.67 26.24 14.56
N SER A 187 28.59 26.04 13.60
CA SER A 187 29.48 24.86 13.49
C SER A 187 30.22 24.54 14.80
N LYS A 188 30.78 25.59 15.42
CA LYS A 188 31.50 25.55 16.71
C LYS A 188 30.64 25.13 17.93
N SER A 189 29.34 24.90 17.78
CA SER A 189 28.46 24.47 18.88
C SER A 189 28.60 22.98 19.23
N PHE A 190 28.90 22.13 18.25
CA PHE A 190 28.89 20.66 18.36
C PHE A 190 27.57 20.05 18.90
N LEU A 191 26.48 20.82 18.95
CA LEU A 191 25.20 20.37 19.50
C LEU A 191 24.40 19.56 18.48
N ASP A 192 23.64 18.59 19.02
CA ASP A 192 22.60 17.87 18.28
C ASP A 192 21.32 18.72 18.26
N MET A 193 20.81 19.03 17.07
CA MET A 193 19.65 19.91 16.88
C MET A 193 18.39 19.38 17.59
N TYR A 194 18.18 18.07 17.64
CA TYR A 194 16.96 17.50 18.21
C TYR A 194 17.11 17.18 19.70
N ALA A 195 18.20 16.48 20.06
CA ALA A 195 18.43 15.94 21.40
C ALA A 195 19.00 16.95 22.40
N LYS A 196 19.73 17.97 21.94
CA LYS A 196 20.44 18.95 22.77
C LYS A 196 19.97 20.39 22.58
N VAL A 197 19.50 20.77 21.38
CA VAL A 197 18.83 22.07 21.16
C VAL A 197 17.33 21.93 21.44
N LEU A 198 16.53 21.41 20.51
CA LEU A 198 15.06 21.44 20.59
C LEU A 198 14.50 20.81 21.87
N ARG A 199 14.79 19.54 22.15
CA ARG A 199 14.25 18.83 23.33
C ARG A 199 14.57 19.54 24.66
N ASN A 200 15.78 20.08 24.78
CA ASN A 200 16.24 20.71 26.02
C ASN A 200 15.72 22.15 26.15
N LYS A 201 15.84 22.97 25.10
CA LYS A 201 15.38 24.38 25.11
C LYS A 201 13.86 24.50 25.16
N LEU A 202 13.15 23.53 24.59
CA LEU A 202 11.69 23.48 24.63
C LEU A 202 11.14 22.65 25.80
N SER A 203 11.97 21.91 26.55
CA SER A 203 11.57 21.06 27.68
C SER A 203 10.30 20.24 27.37
N ALA A 204 10.38 19.43 26.31
CA ALA A 204 9.23 18.70 25.78
C ALA A 204 9.68 17.41 25.08
N SER A 205 8.78 16.42 24.96
CA SER A 205 9.05 15.23 24.16
C SER A 205 8.98 15.57 22.67
N ILE A 206 9.91 15.03 21.88
CA ILE A 206 10.06 15.38 20.46
C ILE A 206 9.86 14.13 19.58
N ARG A 207 9.04 14.23 18.55
CA ARG A 207 8.92 13.26 17.44
C ARG A 207 9.56 13.84 16.18
N ILE A 208 10.42 13.10 15.49
CA ILE A 208 11.25 13.62 14.38
C ILE A 208 11.05 12.90 13.05
N TRP A 209 10.92 13.70 11.99
CA TRP A 209 10.98 13.30 10.59
C TRP A 209 12.19 13.95 9.94
N ALA A 210 13.28 13.18 9.84
CA ALA A 210 14.51 13.54 9.17
C ALA A 210 15.31 12.26 8.86
N PRO A 211 16.17 12.25 7.83
CA PRO A 211 17.11 11.16 7.59
C PRO A 211 17.94 10.86 8.85
N SER A 212 18.18 9.58 9.13
CA SER A 212 18.92 9.17 10.34
C SER A 212 19.77 7.93 10.13
N ASP A 213 20.91 7.87 10.80
CA ASP A 213 21.81 6.70 10.79
C ASP A 213 21.50 5.69 11.91
N ALA A 214 22.25 4.58 11.94
CA ALA A 214 22.13 3.52 12.94
C ALA A 214 22.59 3.95 14.35
N THR A 215 23.47 4.96 14.45
CA THR A 215 23.94 5.51 15.74
C THR A 215 22.88 6.43 16.39
N SER A 216 21.96 6.93 15.58
CA SER A 216 20.94 7.91 15.94
C SER A 216 19.72 7.25 16.57
N LYS A 217 19.91 6.83 17.83
CA LYS A 217 18.97 6.10 18.69
C LYS A 217 17.87 7.00 19.28
N SER A 218 16.65 6.47 19.40
CA SER A 218 15.59 7.14 20.16
C SER A 218 15.91 7.17 21.66
N ILE A 219 15.57 8.28 22.34
CA ILE A 219 15.76 8.45 23.79
C ILE A 219 14.40 8.21 24.47
N CYS A 220 14.25 7.06 25.12
CA CYS A 220 12.97 6.60 25.67
C CYS A 220 12.85 6.73 27.20
N GLY A 221 13.95 7.03 27.90
CA GLY A 221 13.99 7.28 29.35
C GLY A 221 14.17 8.76 29.69
N GLY A 222 13.91 9.12 30.95
CA GLY A 222 13.85 10.50 31.44
C GLY A 222 12.51 11.19 31.17
N GLN A 223 12.39 12.44 31.63
CA GLN A 223 11.15 13.24 31.57
C GLN A 223 10.72 13.57 30.12
N HIS A 224 11.68 13.83 29.23
CA HIS A 224 11.43 14.22 27.84
C HIS A 224 12.05 13.22 26.85
N LYS A 225 11.19 12.62 26.03
CA LYS A 225 11.54 11.55 25.08
C LYS A 225 11.96 12.15 23.73
N LEU A 226 12.79 11.43 22.98
CA LEU A 226 13.11 11.74 21.58
C LEU A 226 12.83 10.50 20.74
N ARG A 227 11.98 10.62 19.72
CA ARG A 227 11.46 9.48 18.95
C ARG A 227 11.50 9.76 17.46
N LYS A 228 11.99 8.80 16.67
CA LYS A 228 11.80 8.82 15.22
C LYS A 228 10.34 8.51 14.90
N ILE A 229 9.71 9.32 14.04
CA ILE A 229 8.47 8.95 13.34
C ILE A 229 8.79 7.73 12.46
N VAL A 230 7.82 6.88 12.12
CA VAL A 230 8.04 5.68 11.28
C VAL A 230 7.95 6.04 9.79
N SER A 231 8.85 5.52 8.95
CA SER A 231 8.81 5.64 7.48
C SER A 231 8.17 4.37 6.88
N PRO A 232 7.31 4.47 5.85
CA PRO A 232 6.73 5.69 5.29
C PRO A 232 5.63 6.28 6.18
N MET A 233 5.39 7.58 6.06
CA MET A 233 4.25 8.28 6.66
C MET A 233 3.09 8.44 5.66
N GLN A 234 1.90 8.77 6.15
CA GLN A 234 0.72 9.05 5.32
C GLN A 234 0.50 10.56 5.26
N PHE A 235 0.59 11.16 4.08
CA PHE A 235 0.51 12.61 3.91
C PHE A 235 -0.43 12.94 2.75
N ALA A 236 -1.49 13.70 2.99
CA ALA A 236 -2.53 14.06 2.00
C ALA A 236 -3.11 12.89 1.17
N GLY A 237 -3.02 11.64 1.65
CA GLY A 237 -3.48 10.44 0.94
C GLY A 237 -2.39 9.68 0.16
N GLY A 238 -1.19 10.23 0.04
CA GLY A 238 0.01 9.57 -0.48
C GLY A 238 0.90 8.96 0.63
N GLN A 239 1.82 8.07 0.23
CA GLN A 239 2.92 7.60 1.07
C GLN A 239 4.16 8.45 0.84
N VAL A 240 4.73 9.02 1.91
CA VAL A 240 6.00 9.74 1.85
C VAL A 240 7.05 8.91 2.58
N HIS A 241 8.11 8.56 1.85
CA HIS A 241 9.29 7.90 2.40
C HIS A 241 10.30 8.96 2.83
N ARG A 242 10.84 8.85 4.05
CA ARG A 242 11.87 9.74 4.61
C ARG A 242 13.11 9.85 3.73
N GLU A 243 13.39 8.78 3.01
CA GLU A 243 14.53 8.63 2.11
C GLU A 243 14.33 9.41 0.79
N ALA A 244 13.09 9.76 0.46
CA ALA A 244 12.69 10.57 -0.71
C ALA A 244 12.16 11.96 -0.31
N ASP A 245 12.35 12.38 0.94
CA ASP A 245 11.85 13.65 1.46
C ASP A 245 13.01 14.54 1.93
N SER A 246 13.20 15.68 1.27
CA SER A 246 14.19 16.70 1.64
C SER A 246 13.72 17.53 2.84
N ALA A 247 12.42 17.53 3.17
CA ALA A 247 11.86 18.20 4.34
C ALA A 247 12.29 17.50 5.64
N LYS A 248 12.66 18.30 6.63
CA LYS A 248 13.09 17.81 7.95
C LYS A 248 12.36 18.60 9.01
N TRP A 249 11.63 17.91 9.88
CA TRP A 249 10.76 18.56 10.86
C TRP A 249 10.56 17.73 12.13
N ALA A 250 10.06 18.38 13.17
CA ALA A 250 9.83 17.79 14.48
C ALA A 250 8.52 18.28 15.11
N LEU A 251 7.80 17.35 15.75
CA LEU A 251 6.65 17.62 16.61
C LEU A 251 7.11 17.79 18.05
N VAL A 252 6.65 18.85 18.70
CA VAL A 252 6.93 19.15 20.11
C VAL A 252 5.69 18.80 20.94
N GLU A 253 5.69 17.60 21.52
CA GLU A 253 4.53 17.02 22.20
C GLU A 253 4.21 17.80 23.48
N GLY A 254 2.92 18.13 23.66
CA GLY A 254 2.43 18.94 24.79
C GLY A 254 2.60 20.45 24.63
N LYS A 255 3.18 20.93 23.51
CA LYS A 255 3.35 22.36 23.21
C LYS A 255 2.75 22.80 21.88
N ASN A 256 1.94 21.95 21.23
CA ASN A 256 1.26 22.27 19.96
C ASN A 256 2.17 22.93 18.90
N THR A 257 3.45 22.55 18.86
CA THR A 257 4.49 23.25 18.11
C THR A 257 5.13 22.31 17.09
N VAL A 258 5.30 22.80 15.86
CA VAL A 258 6.00 22.10 14.77
C VAL A 258 7.27 22.88 14.43
N CYS A 259 8.42 22.22 14.44
CA CYS A 259 9.71 22.81 14.09
C CYS A 259 10.19 22.32 12.73
N LEU A 260 10.43 23.22 11.77
CA LEU A 260 11.15 22.92 10.54
C LEU A 260 12.65 23.05 10.80
N THR A 261 13.47 22.18 10.21
CA THR A 261 14.90 22.06 10.53
C THR A 261 15.74 21.86 9.28
N THR A 262 17.03 22.24 9.32
CA THR A 262 17.95 21.99 8.19
C THR A 262 18.85 20.76 8.39
N ASN A 263 19.14 20.38 9.64
CA ASN A 263 20.01 19.25 9.97
C ASN A 263 19.30 17.89 9.87
N ASP A 264 20.00 16.88 9.36
CA ASP A 264 19.61 15.48 9.53
C ASP A 264 19.71 15.05 11.00
N TYR A 265 19.08 13.94 11.37
CA TYR A 265 19.32 13.30 12.67
C TYR A 265 20.45 12.27 12.56
N LYS A 266 21.68 12.78 12.41
CA LYS A 266 22.93 12.01 12.26
C LYS A 266 24.01 12.55 13.19
N THR A 267 24.95 11.71 13.61
CA THR A 267 26.03 12.15 14.51
C THR A 267 27.00 13.15 13.87
N THR A 268 27.18 13.10 12.55
CA THR A 268 28.00 14.03 11.76
C THR A 268 27.46 15.46 11.73
N GLU A 269 26.14 15.65 11.82
CA GLU A 269 25.45 16.95 11.77
C GLU A 269 25.76 17.86 12.98
N LYS A 270 26.36 17.32 14.03
CA LYS A 270 26.81 18.11 15.18
C LYS A 270 27.75 19.24 14.78
N ARG A 271 28.66 18.99 13.82
CA ARG A 271 29.64 19.95 13.29
C ARG A 271 29.09 20.83 12.15
N ILE A 272 27.96 20.46 11.58
CA ILE A 272 27.30 21.19 10.47
C ILE A 272 26.40 22.27 11.10
N PRO A 273 26.54 23.55 10.76
CA PRO A 273 25.62 24.59 11.21
C PRO A 273 24.20 24.33 10.71
N GLY A 274 23.20 24.95 11.32
CA GLY A 274 21.81 24.74 10.90
C GLY A 274 20.78 25.47 11.73
N ALA A 275 19.52 25.28 11.34
CA ALA A 275 18.38 26.03 11.83
C ALA A 275 17.31 25.12 12.41
N ALA A 276 16.52 25.67 13.33
CA ALA A 276 15.16 25.19 13.57
C ALA A 276 14.20 26.37 13.71
N VAL A 277 13.10 26.40 12.95
CA VAL A 277 12.05 27.42 13.09
C VAL A 277 10.76 26.73 13.50
N CYS A 278 10.32 27.03 14.71
CA CYS A 278 9.22 26.40 15.41
C CYS A 278 8.00 27.31 15.42
N VAL A 279 6.87 26.80 14.93
CA VAL A 279 5.57 27.48 14.91
C VAL A 279 4.66 26.83 15.95
N GLU A 280 4.21 27.59 16.94
CA GLU A 280 3.18 27.17 17.90
C GLU A 280 1.80 27.44 17.29
N ASN A 281 1.13 26.39 16.83
CA ASN A 281 -0.23 26.46 16.30
C ASN A 281 -0.91 25.10 16.40
N VAL A 282 -2.04 25.04 17.12
CA VAL A 282 -2.77 23.78 17.36
C VAL A 282 -3.32 23.14 16.08
N GLY A 283 -3.72 23.94 15.09
CA GLY A 283 -4.17 23.45 13.79
C GLY A 283 -3.03 22.74 13.07
N VAL A 284 -1.94 23.47 12.80
CA VAL A 284 -0.74 22.96 12.11
C VAL A 284 -0.16 21.74 12.84
N PHE A 285 -0.03 21.79 14.17
CA PHE A 285 0.44 20.65 14.95
C PHE A 285 -0.45 19.42 14.78
N ASN A 286 -1.77 19.57 14.84
CA ASN A 286 -2.69 18.47 14.63
C ASN A 286 -2.58 17.89 13.21
N THR A 287 -2.34 18.71 12.19
CA THR A 287 -2.17 18.24 10.81
C THR A 287 -0.89 17.42 10.62
N PHE A 288 0.26 17.93 11.09
CA PHE A 288 1.52 17.19 11.05
C PHE A 288 1.47 15.95 11.95
N ASN A 289 0.80 16.03 13.11
CA ASN A 289 0.59 14.88 13.99
C ASN A 289 -0.23 13.78 13.30
N ALA A 290 -1.34 14.14 12.65
CA ALA A 290 -2.18 13.18 11.91
C ALA A 290 -1.44 12.53 10.73
N ALA A 291 -0.44 13.19 10.13
CA ALA A 291 0.43 12.60 9.12
C ALA A 291 1.53 11.71 9.72
N ALA A 292 2.12 12.12 10.85
CA ALA A 292 3.12 11.37 11.60
C ALA A 292 2.57 10.10 12.28
N ASP A 293 1.28 10.11 12.61
CA ASP A 293 0.55 8.98 13.16
C ASP A 293 0.24 7.98 12.03
N VAL A 294 1.17 7.05 11.81
CA VAL A 294 0.97 5.96 10.84
C VAL A 294 -0.35 5.25 11.12
N ILE A 295 -1.19 5.16 10.08
CA ILE A 295 -2.55 4.61 10.11
C ILE A 295 -2.51 3.08 10.34
N TYR A 296 -2.16 2.68 11.55
CA TYR A 296 -2.30 1.31 12.06
C TYR A 296 -3.02 1.25 13.42
N ASN A 297 -3.06 2.34 14.20
CA ASN A 297 -3.64 2.34 15.56
C ASN A 297 -4.44 3.61 15.85
N SER A 298 -5.70 3.61 15.44
CA SER A 298 -6.74 4.42 16.08
C SER A 298 -7.97 3.53 16.24
N LYS A 299 -8.75 3.71 17.33
CA LYS A 299 -10.08 3.12 17.39
C LYS A 299 -10.94 3.87 16.38
N ILE A 300 -11.42 3.16 15.36
CA ILE A 300 -12.29 3.70 14.33
C ILE A 300 -13.64 2.99 14.45
N TYR A 301 -14.69 3.75 14.77
CA TYR A 301 -16.06 3.28 14.58
C TYR A 301 -16.48 3.63 13.16
N ILE A 302 -17.11 2.69 12.48
CA ILE A 302 -17.59 2.85 11.11
C ILE A 302 -19.03 2.37 11.09
N TYR A 303 -19.91 3.23 10.60
CA TYR A 303 -21.33 2.96 10.46
C TYR A 303 -21.74 3.12 9.00
N LYS A 304 -22.45 2.14 8.45
CA LYS A 304 -23.09 2.22 7.13
C LYS A 304 -24.59 2.45 7.38
N PRO A 305 -25.14 3.64 7.11
CA PRO A 305 -26.58 3.84 7.19
C PRO A 305 -27.33 2.89 6.25
N PRO A 306 -28.57 2.48 6.58
CA PRO A 306 -29.44 1.77 5.65
C PRO A 306 -29.51 2.51 4.29
N ASN A 307 -29.53 1.76 3.19
CA ASN A 307 -29.63 2.26 1.83
C ASN A 307 -28.50 3.20 1.33
N GLN A 308 -27.42 3.42 2.09
CA GLN A 308 -26.29 4.27 1.68
C GLN A 308 -24.99 3.47 1.49
N ILE A 309 -24.23 3.74 0.42
CA ILE A 309 -22.88 3.13 0.20
C ILE A 309 -21.76 3.92 0.89
N ASN A 310 -22.00 5.22 1.13
CA ASN A 310 -21.17 6.05 1.98
C ASN A 310 -21.30 5.59 3.44
N THR A 311 -20.19 5.63 4.16
CA THR A 311 -20.16 5.31 5.60
C THR A 311 -19.88 6.57 6.40
N LYS A 312 -20.41 6.61 7.63
CA LYS A 312 -19.97 7.55 8.65
C LYS A 312 -18.79 6.92 9.39
N ILE A 313 -17.77 7.72 9.67
CA ILE A 313 -16.56 7.33 10.40
C ILE A 313 -16.42 8.21 11.65
N MET A 314 -16.05 7.61 12.77
CA MET A 314 -15.66 8.31 13.99
C MET A 314 -14.31 7.77 14.43
N LYS A 315 -13.30 8.63 14.43
CA LYS A 315 -11.95 8.32 14.91
C LYS A 315 -11.84 8.68 16.38
N SER A 316 -11.16 7.86 17.17
CA SER A 316 -10.81 8.21 18.55
C SER A 316 -9.89 9.44 18.59
N GLY A 317 -10.25 10.42 19.41
CA GLY A 317 -9.51 11.65 19.63
C GLY A 317 -10.07 12.44 20.83
N PRO A 318 -9.57 13.66 21.10
CA PRO A 318 -10.03 14.49 22.22
C PRO A 318 -11.53 14.85 22.14
N ASN A 319 -12.03 15.07 20.92
CA ASN A 319 -13.45 15.33 20.65
C ASN A 319 -13.90 14.45 19.46
N PRO A 320 -14.35 13.21 19.69
CA PRO A 320 -14.71 12.29 18.63
C PRO A 320 -16.09 12.63 18.06
N ALA A 321 -16.13 13.02 16.79
CA ALA A 321 -17.36 13.28 16.03
C ALA A 321 -17.54 12.26 14.89
N TRP A 322 -18.78 12.08 14.43
CA TRP A 322 -19.06 11.39 13.19
C TRP A 322 -18.82 12.33 12.01
N SER A 323 -18.07 11.87 11.01
CA SER A 323 -17.93 12.52 9.71
C SER A 323 -18.26 11.53 8.59
N ASN A 324 -18.42 11.99 7.36
CA ASN A 324 -18.37 11.09 6.21
C ASN A 324 -16.98 10.44 6.09
N SER A 325 -16.95 9.16 5.71
CA SER A 325 -15.71 8.50 5.26
C SER A 325 -15.24 9.15 3.96
N ALA A 326 -13.92 9.33 3.83
CA ALA A 326 -13.32 9.91 2.61
C ALA A 326 -13.53 9.08 1.34
N ARG A 327 -14.02 7.84 1.46
CA ARG A 327 -14.40 6.93 0.37
C ARG A 327 -15.63 6.13 0.82
N SER A 328 -16.41 5.65 -0.15
CA SER A 328 -17.49 4.68 0.07
C SER A 328 -16.95 3.32 0.53
N ILE A 329 -17.80 2.49 1.16
CA ILE A 329 -17.36 1.22 1.80
C ILE A 329 -16.86 0.17 0.79
N ASP A 330 -17.32 0.27 -0.46
CA ASP A 330 -16.97 -0.58 -1.59
C ASP A 330 -15.61 -0.28 -2.22
N ASN A 331 -14.99 0.85 -1.86
CA ASN A 331 -13.66 1.17 -2.34
C ASN A 331 -12.60 0.37 -1.55
N ALA A 332 -11.72 -0.35 -2.23
CA ALA A 332 -10.62 -1.08 -1.57
C ALA A 332 -9.67 -0.17 -0.75
N GLN A 333 -9.63 1.14 -1.06
CA GLN A 333 -8.87 2.14 -0.31
C GLN A 333 -9.67 2.76 0.87
N HIS A 334 -10.89 2.29 1.13
CA HIS A 334 -11.62 2.59 2.36
C HIS A 334 -10.85 2.08 3.59
N SER A 335 -11.10 2.69 4.74
CA SER A 335 -10.45 2.30 6.00
C SER A 335 -10.61 0.81 6.34
N ILE A 336 -11.77 0.20 6.09
CA ILE A 336 -11.98 -1.25 6.28
C ILE A 336 -11.14 -2.05 5.27
N GLY A 337 -11.21 -1.68 3.99
CA GLY A 337 -10.46 -2.36 2.92
C GLY A 337 -8.95 -2.34 3.16
N ARG A 338 -8.40 -1.21 3.63
CA ARG A 338 -7.00 -1.06 4.03
C ARG A 338 -6.65 -1.87 5.28
N THR A 339 -7.48 -1.83 6.33
CA THR A 339 -7.22 -2.58 7.58
C THR A 339 -7.28 -4.09 7.37
N LEU A 340 -8.21 -4.56 6.53
CA LEU A 340 -8.37 -5.98 6.20
C LEU A 340 -7.52 -6.41 4.99
N ALA A 341 -6.75 -5.52 4.35
CA ALA A 341 -5.94 -5.84 3.18
C ALA A 341 -5.04 -7.05 3.44
N HIS A 342 -4.32 -7.09 4.56
CA HIS A 342 -3.46 -8.22 4.90
C HIS A 342 -4.20 -9.53 5.24
N PHE A 343 -5.49 -9.46 5.62
CA PHE A 343 -6.35 -10.65 5.80
C PHE A 343 -6.86 -11.15 4.44
N VAL A 344 -7.24 -10.24 3.53
CA VAL A 344 -7.67 -10.56 2.16
C VAL A 344 -6.51 -11.07 1.29
N GLN A 345 -5.28 -10.64 1.59
CA GLN A 345 -4.04 -11.01 0.89
C GLN A 345 -3.29 -12.20 1.53
N ASP A 346 -3.84 -12.86 2.55
CA ASP A 346 -3.22 -13.97 3.30
C ASP A 346 -1.77 -13.71 3.77
N ASN A 347 -1.50 -12.54 4.34
CA ASN A 347 -0.16 -12.18 4.84
C ASN A 347 0.34 -13.22 5.87
N PRO A 348 1.46 -13.95 5.64
CA PRO A 348 1.79 -15.13 6.44
C PRO A 348 2.34 -14.75 7.82
N GLN A 349 2.75 -13.48 7.97
CA GLN A 349 3.22 -12.89 9.21
C GLN A 349 2.05 -12.49 10.12
N ILE A 350 0.82 -12.40 9.61
CA ILE A 350 -0.36 -12.10 10.40
C ILE A 350 -1.08 -13.39 10.77
N LYS A 351 -1.31 -13.58 12.07
CA LYS A 351 -2.06 -14.72 12.60
C LYS A 351 -3.54 -14.36 12.74
N VAL A 352 -4.39 -15.23 12.21
CA VAL A 352 -5.77 -14.96 11.83
C VAL A 352 -6.67 -16.07 12.34
N LEU A 353 -7.80 -15.67 12.92
CA LEU A 353 -8.93 -16.53 13.25
C LEU A 353 -10.22 -15.80 12.83
N ALA A 354 -10.84 -16.25 11.74
CA ALA A 354 -12.03 -15.65 11.17
C ALA A 354 -13.22 -16.61 11.19
N TYR A 355 -14.38 -16.05 11.51
CA TYR A 355 -15.61 -16.78 11.83
C TYR A 355 -16.82 -15.88 11.53
N SER A 356 -17.89 -16.48 11.02
CA SER A 356 -19.13 -15.82 10.59
C SER A 356 -20.25 -16.85 10.64
N ASP A 357 -21.45 -16.41 11.01
CA ASP A 357 -22.65 -17.26 10.93
C ASP A 357 -23.19 -17.35 9.48
N ASP A 358 -22.78 -16.42 8.61
CA ASP A 358 -23.04 -16.39 7.16
C ASP A 358 -21.78 -15.89 6.39
N PRO A 359 -20.81 -16.78 6.10
CA PRO A 359 -19.64 -16.44 5.28
C PRO A 359 -19.95 -16.61 3.77
N PRO A 360 -19.54 -15.64 2.91
CA PRO A 360 -19.80 -15.71 1.49
C PRO A 360 -19.15 -16.92 0.81
N ASN A 361 -19.84 -17.43 -0.22
CA ASN A 361 -19.44 -18.59 -1.03
C ASN A 361 -19.35 -19.93 -0.27
N ILE A 362 -19.96 -20.03 0.93
CA ILE A 362 -20.06 -21.28 1.69
C ILE A 362 -21.55 -21.52 2.04
N PRO A 363 -22.09 -22.74 1.87
CA PRO A 363 -23.47 -23.05 2.26
C PRO A 363 -23.74 -22.79 3.75
N THR A 364 -24.90 -22.19 4.06
CA THR A 364 -25.30 -21.80 5.42
C THR A 364 -25.44 -23.00 6.36
N ARG A 365 -24.38 -23.28 7.12
CA ARG A 365 -24.24 -24.54 7.86
C ARG A 365 -24.76 -24.54 9.31
N ASN A 366 -25.18 -23.41 9.88
CA ASN A 366 -25.54 -23.35 11.30
C ASN A 366 -26.53 -22.22 11.67
N GLN A 367 -27.82 -22.53 11.87
CA GLN A 367 -28.88 -21.55 12.14
C GLN A 367 -28.98 -21.07 13.62
N LYS A 368 -28.06 -21.48 14.52
CA LYS A 368 -28.23 -21.32 15.99
C LYS A 368 -27.21 -20.41 16.70
N SER A 369 -26.25 -19.82 15.99
CA SER A 369 -25.18 -18.96 16.54
C SER A 369 -25.34 -17.47 16.15
N LYS A 370 -24.82 -16.55 16.99
CA LYS A 370 -24.76 -15.09 16.75
C LYS A 370 -23.50 -14.41 17.39
N THR A 371 -22.26 -14.80 17.03
CA THR A 371 -20.96 -14.02 17.08
C THR A 371 -19.78 -14.23 18.14
N LYS A 372 -19.12 -13.16 18.71
CA LYS A 372 -17.60 -12.91 18.76
C LYS A 372 -16.73 -13.08 20.08
N ALA A 373 -15.43 -12.69 20.08
CA ALA A 373 -14.22 -13.31 20.76
C ALA A 373 -14.17 -13.76 22.27
N LYS A 374 -13.44 -14.88 22.54
CA LYS A 374 -13.32 -15.82 23.72
C LYS A 374 -14.64 -16.30 24.35
N ALA A 375 -15.49 -15.35 24.72
CA ALA A 375 -16.92 -15.54 24.90
C ALA A 375 -17.60 -16.26 23.70
N ILE A 376 -16.94 -16.31 22.54
CA ILE A 376 -17.28 -17.15 21.37
C ILE A 376 -17.69 -18.56 21.76
N ARG A 377 -16.90 -19.26 22.59
CA ARG A 377 -17.04 -20.72 22.71
C ARG A 377 -18.44 -21.09 23.22
N TYR A 378 -19.02 -20.20 24.02
CA TYR A 378 -20.39 -20.26 24.51
C TYR A 378 -21.46 -20.02 23.42
N GLN A 379 -21.09 -19.63 22.20
CA GLN A 379 -22.01 -19.37 21.09
C GLN A 379 -21.96 -20.37 19.95
N LYS A 380 -20.87 -21.16 19.84
CA LYS A 380 -20.66 -22.14 18.76
C LYS A 380 -20.70 -21.52 17.34
N PRO A 381 -19.89 -20.50 17.01
CA PRO A 381 -19.88 -19.94 15.66
C PRO A 381 -19.27 -20.94 14.68
N TYR A 382 -19.43 -20.63 13.41
CA TYR A 382 -18.69 -21.29 12.35
C TYR A 382 -17.37 -20.55 12.07
N ILE A 383 -16.24 -21.24 12.32
CA ILE A 383 -14.89 -20.77 11.97
C ILE A 383 -14.64 -21.12 10.50
N TYR A 384 -14.44 -20.11 9.66
CA TYR A 384 -14.24 -20.29 8.22
C TYR A 384 -12.80 -20.03 7.76
N ALA A 385 -11.93 -19.46 8.62
CA ALA A 385 -10.49 -19.43 8.39
C ALA A 385 -9.70 -19.41 9.70
N ASN A 386 -8.57 -20.13 9.72
CA ASN A 386 -7.64 -20.17 10.85
C ASN A 386 -6.23 -20.46 10.34
N ASN A 387 -5.24 -19.65 10.71
CA ASN A 387 -3.81 -19.91 10.45
C ASN A 387 -2.95 -19.80 11.73
N LEU A 388 -3.57 -19.90 12.91
CA LEU A 388 -2.89 -19.92 14.20
C LEU A 388 -1.92 -21.11 14.28
N PRO A 389 -0.62 -20.90 14.57
CA PRO A 389 0.34 -21.98 14.75
C PRO A 389 -0.04 -22.93 15.88
N VAL A 390 0.23 -24.22 15.72
CA VAL A 390 0.03 -25.25 16.76
C VAL A 390 0.68 -24.86 18.09
N ALA A 391 1.87 -24.23 18.05
CA ALA A 391 2.54 -23.72 19.25
C ALA A 391 1.71 -22.67 20.03
N ILE A 392 0.92 -21.83 19.34
CA ILE A 392 0.02 -20.85 19.98
C ILE A 392 -1.24 -21.54 20.51
N LEU A 393 -1.77 -22.55 19.80
CA LEU A 393 -2.92 -23.32 20.27
C LEU A 393 -2.59 -24.14 21.51
N ASN A 394 -1.41 -24.78 21.55
CA ASN A 394 -0.92 -25.56 22.69
C ASN A 394 -0.64 -24.68 23.93
N GLN A 395 -0.34 -23.39 23.74
CA GLN A 395 -0.16 -22.42 24.83
C GLN A 395 -1.50 -21.82 25.34
N HIS A 396 -2.60 -22.01 24.60
CA HIS A 396 -3.89 -21.36 24.86
C HIS A 396 -5.05 -22.35 24.72
N GLU A 397 -5.28 -23.13 25.78
CA GLU A 397 -6.31 -24.18 25.86
C GLU A 397 -7.69 -23.74 25.36
N GLU A 398 -8.26 -22.63 25.86
CA GLU A 398 -9.57 -22.13 25.39
C GLU A 398 -9.58 -21.69 23.91
N LEU A 399 -8.43 -21.33 23.34
CA LEU A 399 -8.29 -21.02 21.91
C LEU A 399 -8.22 -22.31 21.08
N SER A 400 -7.53 -23.33 21.59
CA SER A 400 -7.52 -24.69 21.03
C SER A 400 -8.92 -25.31 21.04
N TYR A 401 -9.63 -25.27 22.18
CA TYR A 401 -11.01 -25.75 22.31
C TYR A 401 -11.98 -25.02 21.38
N LEU A 402 -11.78 -23.71 21.18
CA LEU A 402 -12.56 -22.97 20.19
C LEU A 402 -12.29 -23.46 18.76
N VAL A 403 -11.01 -23.53 18.35
CA VAL A 403 -10.60 -23.98 17.01
C VAL A 403 -11.06 -25.41 16.71
N ASN A 404 -11.00 -26.29 17.71
CA ASN A 404 -11.35 -27.70 17.60
C ASN A 404 -12.85 -27.98 17.88
N GLY A 405 -13.69 -26.96 18.09
CA GLY A 405 -15.14 -27.11 18.26
C GLY A 405 -15.58 -27.80 19.56
N VAL A 406 -14.75 -27.82 20.60
CA VAL A 406 -15.02 -28.57 21.85
C VAL A 406 -16.14 -27.91 22.65
N GLU A 407 -17.23 -28.65 22.84
CA GLU A 407 -18.47 -28.16 23.44
C GLU A 407 -18.30 -27.71 24.91
N VAL A 408 -19.04 -26.66 25.31
CA VAL A 408 -19.10 -26.20 26.70
C VAL A 408 -20.02 -27.11 27.52
N ARG A 409 -19.42 -27.92 28.40
CA ARG A 409 -20.14 -28.86 29.27
C ARG A 409 -20.23 -28.44 30.74
N VAL A 410 -19.41 -27.47 31.17
CA VAL A 410 -19.30 -27.03 32.58
C VAL A 410 -20.18 -25.79 32.83
N THR A 411 -20.75 -25.68 34.02
CA THR A 411 -21.50 -24.51 34.51
C THR A 411 -20.57 -23.48 35.17
N PRO A 412 -20.88 -22.18 35.15
CA PRO A 412 -22.10 -21.54 34.64
C PRO A 412 -22.12 -21.33 33.12
N PHE A 413 -23.31 -21.34 32.50
CA PHE A 413 -23.52 -21.10 31.06
C PHE A 413 -23.40 -19.62 30.63
N LEU A 414 -22.59 -18.84 31.36
CA LEU A 414 -22.32 -17.42 31.18
C LEU A 414 -20.84 -17.16 31.48
N GLU A 415 -20.11 -16.63 30.50
CA GLU A 415 -18.67 -16.34 30.62
C GLU A 415 -18.42 -14.82 30.63
N HIS A 416 -17.49 -14.36 31.46
CA HIS A 416 -17.04 -12.96 31.50
C HIS A 416 -15.51 -12.87 31.48
N SER A 417 -14.99 -12.46 30.32
CA SER A 417 -13.58 -12.22 30.11
C SER A 417 -13.25 -10.72 30.14
N ARG A 418 -12.24 -10.33 30.90
CA ARG A 418 -11.59 -9.00 30.84
C ARG A 418 -10.20 -9.16 30.26
N PHE A 419 -9.81 -8.29 29.36
CA PHE A 419 -8.47 -8.30 28.78
C PHE A 419 -7.93 -6.88 28.58
N VAL A 420 -6.61 -6.76 28.69
CA VAL A 420 -5.84 -5.54 28.46
C VAL A 420 -4.92 -5.73 27.26
N THR A 421 -4.68 -4.64 26.54
CA THR A 421 -3.96 -4.64 25.27
C THR A 421 -2.45 -4.49 25.48
N LYS A 422 -1.63 -5.36 24.87
CA LYS A 422 -0.18 -5.44 25.17
C LYS A 422 0.66 -4.40 24.41
N ARG A 423 0.97 -3.26 25.04
CA ARG A 423 2.27 -2.58 24.86
C ARG A 423 2.63 -1.65 26.05
N LYS A 424 3.94 -1.54 26.31
CA LYS A 424 4.57 -1.01 27.53
C LYS A 424 4.27 0.45 27.98
N GLN A 425 3.30 1.19 27.39
CA GLN A 425 3.07 2.61 27.76
C GLN A 425 1.60 3.11 27.85
N VAL A 426 0.58 2.41 27.34
CA VAL A 426 -0.86 2.67 27.64
C VAL A 426 -1.65 1.37 27.50
N GLU A 427 -2.63 1.11 28.37
CA GLU A 427 -3.47 -0.10 28.36
C GLU A 427 -4.96 0.24 28.13
N ALA A 428 -5.65 -0.55 27.30
CA ALA A 428 -7.10 -0.48 27.10
C ALA A 428 -7.81 -1.69 27.74
N SER A 429 -8.73 -1.46 28.68
CA SER A 429 -9.51 -2.52 29.36
C SER A 429 -10.82 -2.83 28.63
N ILE A 430 -10.84 -3.91 27.84
CA ILE A 430 -12.06 -4.42 27.20
C ILE A 430 -12.70 -5.50 28.09
N GLN A 431 -14.02 -5.52 28.16
CA GLN A 431 -14.78 -6.60 28.80
C GLN A 431 -15.72 -7.26 27.77
N ALA A 432 -15.69 -8.58 27.72
CA ALA A 432 -16.52 -9.41 26.85
C ALA A 432 -17.36 -10.38 27.69
N PHE A 433 -18.65 -10.47 27.39
CA PHE A 433 -19.58 -11.44 27.99
C PHE A 433 -20.09 -12.39 26.92
N GLY A 434 -20.15 -13.69 27.23
CA GLY A 434 -20.70 -14.73 26.36
C GLY A 434 -21.83 -15.47 27.03
N LYS A 435 -22.96 -15.62 26.34
CA LYS A 435 -24.12 -16.39 26.81
C LYS A 435 -24.35 -17.62 25.93
N HIS A 436 -24.47 -18.80 26.55
CA HIS A 436 -24.83 -20.04 25.85
C HIS A 436 -26.35 -20.24 25.75
N THR A 437 -26.79 -21.15 24.87
CA THR A 437 -28.22 -21.48 24.66
C THR A 437 -28.91 -21.96 25.94
N LYS A 438 -28.17 -22.65 26.81
CA LYS A 438 -28.61 -23.13 28.13
C LYS A 438 -28.73 -22.01 29.20
N SER A 439 -28.42 -20.76 28.88
CA SER A 439 -28.59 -19.62 29.80
C SER A 439 -29.76 -18.73 29.37
N PHE A 440 -30.72 -18.55 30.30
CA PHE A 440 -31.95 -17.76 30.10
C PHE A 440 -31.80 -16.27 30.49
N ALA A 441 -30.59 -15.81 30.77
CA ALA A 441 -30.33 -14.43 31.18
C ALA A 441 -30.50 -13.44 30.00
N ASP A 442 -31.26 -12.37 30.22
CA ASP A 442 -31.39 -11.28 29.25
C ASP A 442 -30.13 -10.40 29.21
N MET A 443 -29.61 -10.14 28.00
CA MET A 443 -28.34 -9.42 27.81
C MET A 443 -28.37 -7.99 28.34
N TYR A 444 -29.53 -7.32 28.28
CA TYR A 444 -29.67 -5.92 28.67
C TYR A 444 -30.15 -5.80 30.12
N ALA A 445 -31.22 -6.50 30.47
CA ALA A 445 -31.91 -6.38 31.76
C ALA A 445 -31.24 -7.15 32.90
N ARG A 446 -30.55 -8.27 32.61
CA ARG A 446 -29.98 -9.17 33.64
C ARG A 446 -28.46 -9.27 33.60
N ILE A 447 -27.83 -9.08 32.44
CA ILE A 447 -26.37 -9.02 32.31
C ILE A 447 -25.88 -7.56 32.43
N LEU A 448 -26.19 -6.69 31.46
CA LEU A 448 -25.70 -5.29 31.46
C LEU A 448 -26.08 -4.50 32.71
N ARG A 449 -27.38 -4.37 32.99
CA ARG A 449 -27.88 -3.54 34.09
C ARG A 449 -27.27 -3.94 35.44
N ASN A 450 -27.19 -5.25 35.70
CA ASN A 450 -26.63 -5.78 36.94
C ASN A 450 -25.10 -5.64 37.00
N LYS A 451 -24.39 -5.73 35.87
CA LYS A 451 -22.93 -5.55 35.84
C LYS A 451 -22.48 -4.11 36.11
N PHE A 452 -23.27 -3.14 35.65
CA PHE A 452 -22.92 -1.73 35.75
C PHE A 452 -23.57 -0.98 36.90
N SER A 453 -24.63 -1.54 37.49
CA SER A 453 -25.47 -0.86 38.48
C SER A 453 -25.81 0.56 38.00
N ALA A 454 -26.42 0.63 36.81
CA ALA A 454 -26.66 1.86 36.08
C ALA A 454 -27.84 1.70 35.11
N SER A 455 -28.48 2.82 34.78
CA SER A 455 -29.52 2.87 33.75
C SER A 455 -28.93 2.64 32.35
N ILE A 456 -29.68 1.96 31.49
CA ILE A 456 -29.25 1.53 30.15
C ILE A 456 -30.25 2.04 29.09
N ARG A 457 -29.73 2.68 28.03
CA ARG A 457 -30.47 2.99 26.80
C ARG A 457 -30.11 2.00 25.69
N ILE A 458 -31.10 1.47 24.96
CA ILE A 458 -30.93 0.40 23.96
C ILE A 458 -31.30 0.89 22.54
N TRP A 459 -30.45 0.58 21.57
CA TRP A 459 -30.74 0.55 20.14
C TRP A 459 -30.61 -0.89 19.63
N ALA A 460 -31.74 -1.56 19.42
CA ALA A 460 -31.83 -2.88 18.82
C ALA A 460 -33.29 -3.15 18.41
N PRO A 461 -33.56 -4.00 17.40
CA PRO A 461 -34.92 -4.45 17.10
C PRO A 461 -35.59 -5.02 18.36
N SER A 462 -36.86 -4.70 18.60
CA SER A 462 -37.57 -5.10 19.83
C SER A 462 -39.01 -5.50 19.55
N ASP A 463 -39.56 -6.38 20.36
CA ASP A 463 -40.98 -6.73 20.31
C ASP A 463 -41.82 -5.86 21.28
N VAL A 464 -43.15 -5.91 21.12
CA VAL A 464 -44.12 -5.16 21.94
C VAL A 464 -44.14 -5.65 23.40
N LYS A 465 -43.76 -6.92 23.64
CA LYS A 465 -43.75 -7.55 24.97
C LYS A 465 -42.49 -7.17 25.78
N SER A 466 -41.40 -6.79 25.11
CA SER A 466 -40.18 -6.21 25.69
C SER A 466 -40.38 -4.75 26.10
N LYS A 467 -40.99 -4.56 27.27
CA LYS A 467 -41.30 -3.26 27.88
C LYS A 467 -40.08 -2.59 28.52
N SER A 468 -39.99 -1.26 28.40
CA SER A 468 -39.01 -0.43 29.14
C SER A 468 -39.28 -0.51 30.65
N PHE A 469 -38.23 -0.66 31.46
CA PHE A 469 -38.32 -0.60 32.93
C PHE A 469 -38.05 0.83 33.42
N CYS A 470 -39.12 1.58 33.71
CA CYS A 470 -39.02 2.99 34.11
C CYS A 470 -39.06 3.24 35.63
N LYS A 471 -39.45 2.23 36.43
CA LYS A 471 -39.48 2.24 37.91
C LYS A 471 -38.33 1.40 38.49
N GLY A 472 -37.85 1.75 39.69
CA GLY A 472 -36.68 1.15 40.34
C GLY A 472 -35.38 1.95 40.16
N GLN A 473 -34.33 1.58 40.90
CA GLN A 473 -33.07 2.33 41.00
C GLN A 473 -32.32 2.49 39.66
N TYR A 474 -32.40 1.50 38.77
CA TYR A 474 -31.73 1.51 37.45
C TYR A 474 -32.73 1.21 36.33
N ARG A 475 -32.89 2.16 35.41
CA ARG A 475 -33.89 2.15 34.35
C ARG A 475 -33.38 1.42 33.09
N LEU A 476 -34.30 0.83 32.33
CA LEU A 476 -34.01 0.24 31.02
C LEU A 476 -34.93 0.89 29.98
N ARG A 477 -34.38 1.57 28.98
CA ARG A 477 -35.13 2.37 28.02
C ARG A 477 -34.76 2.03 26.59
N LYS A 478 -35.75 1.87 25.71
CA LYS A 478 -35.55 1.87 24.26
C LYS A 478 -35.31 3.31 23.78
N ILE A 479 -34.35 3.51 22.89
CA ILE A 479 -34.17 4.80 22.19
C ILE A 479 -35.31 4.95 21.16
N ALA A 480 -35.79 6.18 20.96
CA ALA A 480 -36.86 6.48 19.99
C ALA A 480 -36.45 6.11 18.56
N SER A 481 -37.38 5.58 17.78
CA SER A 481 -37.19 5.22 16.36
C SER A 481 -38.25 5.98 15.54
N PRO A 482 -37.89 6.65 14.43
CA PRO A 482 -36.53 6.80 13.90
C PRO A 482 -35.64 7.72 14.77
N MET A 483 -34.34 7.67 14.52
CA MET A 483 -33.33 8.53 15.17
C MET A 483 -32.47 9.21 14.09
N GLN A 484 -32.18 10.49 14.28
CA GLN A 484 -31.17 11.19 13.48
C GLN A 484 -29.76 10.78 13.91
N PHE A 485 -28.99 10.24 12.98
CA PHE A 485 -27.62 9.79 13.18
C PHE A 485 -26.68 10.57 12.23
N ALA A 486 -26.00 11.57 12.78
CA ALA A 486 -25.35 12.62 12.00
C ALA A 486 -26.35 13.28 11.03
N ASP A 487 -26.12 13.17 9.73
CA ASP A 487 -26.89 13.68 8.60
C ASP A 487 -27.79 12.59 7.96
N SER A 488 -28.24 11.59 8.72
CA SER A 488 -29.05 10.49 8.18
C SER A 488 -30.07 9.98 9.19
N GLU A 489 -31.32 9.85 8.74
CA GLU A 489 -32.39 9.26 9.54
C GLU A 489 -32.31 7.73 9.50
N VAL A 490 -32.38 7.10 10.68
CA VAL A 490 -32.25 5.65 10.84
C VAL A 490 -33.44 5.10 11.61
N SER A 491 -34.14 4.12 11.04
CA SER A 491 -35.11 3.30 11.75
C SER A 491 -34.42 2.13 12.45
N ARG A 492 -34.73 1.92 13.73
CA ARG A 492 -34.28 0.78 14.56
C ARG A 492 -34.76 -0.57 14.03
N GLU A 493 -35.79 -0.56 13.19
CA GLU A 493 -36.40 -1.74 12.59
C GLU A 493 -35.69 -2.15 11.28
N THR A 494 -35.02 -1.20 10.58
CA THR A 494 -34.22 -1.46 9.37
C THR A 494 -32.71 -1.49 9.64
N ASP A 495 -32.25 -1.03 10.81
CA ASP A 495 -30.85 -1.10 11.22
C ASP A 495 -30.48 -2.49 11.77
N SER A 496 -29.37 -3.04 11.25
CA SER A 496 -28.80 -4.30 11.73
C SER A 496 -27.88 -4.12 12.96
N ALA A 497 -27.40 -2.90 13.21
CA ALA A 497 -26.51 -2.58 14.31
C ALA A 497 -27.26 -2.57 15.66
N LYS A 498 -26.64 -3.16 16.69
CA LYS A 498 -27.25 -3.30 18.02
C LYS A 498 -26.27 -2.85 19.10
N TRP A 499 -26.68 -1.86 19.88
CA TRP A 499 -25.84 -1.22 20.87
C TRP A 499 -26.65 -0.68 22.06
N ALA A 500 -25.95 -0.41 23.16
CA ALA A 500 -26.52 0.19 24.34
C ALA A 500 -25.56 1.19 24.99
N LEU A 501 -26.13 2.21 25.64
CA LEU A 501 -25.40 3.23 26.40
C LEU A 501 -25.62 3.01 27.89
N VAL A 502 -24.53 2.99 28.66
CA VAL A 502 -24.57 2.95 30.12
C VAL A 502 -24.57 4.38 30.65
N GLU A 503 -25.71 4.83 31.17
CA GLU A 503 -25.89 6.21 31.64
C GLU A 503 -24.98 6.49 32.85
N GLY A 504 -24.35 7.67 32.88
CA GLY A 504 -23.42 8.06 33.93
C GLY A 504 -22.07 7.30 33.98
N LYS A 505 -21.82 6.34 33.08
CA LYS A 505 -20.57 5.53 33.07
C LYS A 505 -19.70 5.71 31.83
N ASN A 506 -20.02 6.66 30.94
CA ASN A 506 -19.25 6.96 29.71
C ASN A 506 -18.92 5.74 28.81
N THR A 507 -19.72 4.69 28.93
CA THR A 507 -19.48 3.34 28.39
C THR A 507 -20.49 3.04 27.29
N VAL A 508 -20.00 2.59 26.14
CA VAL A 508 -20.80 2.07 25.03
C VAL A 508 -20.66 0.56 24.99
N CYS A 509 -21.78 -0.12 24.73
CA CYS A 509 -21.86 -1.56 24.67
C CYS A 509 -22.32 -2.00 23.28
N LEU A 510 -21.58 -2.88 22.61
CA LEU A 510 -21.97 -3.52 21.35
C LEU A 510 -22.49 -4.93 21.65
N THR A 511 -23.54 -5.36 20.95
CA THR A 511 -24.26 -6.61 21.24
C THR A 511 -24.82 -7.23 19.96
N THR A 512 -25.21 -8.50 19.99
CA THR A 512 -25.78 -9.20 18.83
C THR A 512 -27.21 -9.71 19.01
N ASN A 513 -27.73 -9.72 20.23
CA ASN A 513 -29.12 -10.05 20.52
C ASN A 513 -30.06 -8.87 20.24
N ASP A 514 -31.19 -9.16 19.61
CA ASP A 514 -32.34 -8.25 19.60
C ASP A 514 -32.90 -8.11 21.03
N TYR A 515 -33.65 -7.04 21.31
CA TYR A 515 -34.36 -6.89 22.58
C TYR A 515 -35.76 -7.52 22.48
N LYS A 516 -35.79 -8.85 22.32
CA LYS A 516 -36.99 -9.68 22.11
C LYS A 516 -37.06 -10.80 23.14
N ILE A 517 -38.27 -11.24 23.52
CA ILE A 517 -38.42 -12.33 24.51
C ILE A 517 -37.85 -13.66 23.99
N THR A 518 -37.93 -13.90 22.69
CA THR A 518 -37.42 -15.11 22.02
C THR A 518 -35.88 -15.21 22.03
N GLU A 519 -35.17 -14.08 22.10
CA GLU A 519 -33.69 -14.05 22.14
C GLU A 519 -33.09 -14.59 23.44
N LYS A 520 -33.87 -14.76 24.52
CA LYS A 520 -33.37 -15.30 25.80
C LYS A 520 -32.70 -16.67 25.67
N ARG A 521 -33.08 -17.47 24.66
CA ARG A 521 -32.48 -18.80 24.36
C ARG A 521 -31.39 -18.77 23.27
N ILE A 522 -31.18 -17.63 22.62
CA ILE A 522 -30.21 -17.47 21.54
C ILE A 522 -28.85 -17.07 22.15
N PRO A 523 -27.70 -17.55 21.63
CA PRO A 523 -26.40 -17.12 22.12
C PRO A 523 -26.13 -15.65 21.83
N GLY A 524 -25.15 -15.06 22.50
CA GLY A 524 -24.81 -13.67 22.24
C GLY A 524 -23.53 -13.21 22.89
N VAL A 525 -22.93 -12.18 22.29
CA VAL A 525 -21.79 -11.47 22.84
C VAL A 525 -22.08 -10.02 23.06
N LEU A 526 -21.53 -9.54 24.16
CA LEU A 526 -21.63 -8.18 24.62
C LEU A 526 -20.22 -7.67 24.89
N LEU A 527 -19.82 -6.63 24.16
CA LEU A 527 -18.53 -5.96 24.30
C LEU A 527 -18.71 -4.58 24.89
N ILE A 528 -17.88 -4.29 25.88
CA ILE A 528 -17.89 -3.05 26.65
C ILE A 528 -16.57 -2.34 26.38
N ASP A 529 -16.64 -1.14 25.81
CA ASP A 529 -15.50 -0.23 25.70
C ASP A 529 -15.53 0.79 26.83
N LYS A 530 -14.51 0.75 27.70
CA LYS A 530 -14.18 1.84 28.61
C LYS A 530 -13.01 2.61 28.02
N ARG A 531 -13.27 3.87 27.64
CA ARG A 531 -12.35 4.74 26.91
C ARG A 531 -10.98 4.93 27.59
N ARG A 532 -9.97 4.22 27.10
CA ARG A 532 -8.70 4.75 26.52
C ARG A 532 -8.01 3.64 25.71
N THR A 533 -6.92 3.95 25.00
CA THR A 533 -6.69 3.44 23.64
C THR A 533 -5.71 2.26 23.49
N ASP A 534 -6.02 1.47 22.44
CA ASP A 534 -5.20 0.58 21.61
C ASP A 534 -4.52 -0.68 22.17
N ALA A 535 -4.93 -1.83 21.60
CA ALA A 535 -4.12 -2.68 20.71
C ALA A 535 -4.73 -4.10 20.56
N ALA A 536 -5.77 -4.21 19.73
CA ALA A 536 -6.16 -5.42 19.00
C ALA A 536 -7.25 -5.02 17.98
N ALA A 537 -7.05 -5.32 16.68
CA ALA A 537 -8.05 -5.00 15.66
C ALA A 537 -9.20 -6.03 15.69
N TRP A 538 -10.22 -5.77 16.51
CA TRP A 538 -11.44 -6.58 16.55
C TRP A 538 -12.44 -6.07 15.51
N PHE A 539 -12.44 -6.68 14.32
CA PHE A 539 -13.42 -6.34 13.30
C PHE A 539 -14.76 -7.06 13.55
N ILE A 540 -15.81 -6.29 13.80
CA ILE A 540 -17.15 -6.78 14.12
C ILE A 540 -18.13 -6.08 13.19
N HIS A 541 -18.84 -6.89 12.41
CA HIS A 541 -19.85 -6.45 11.46
C HIS A 541 -21.12 -7.29 11.66
N THR A 542 -22.24 -6.70 11.30
CA THR A 542 -23.57 -7.34 11.24
C THR A 542 -23.96 -7.70 9.80
N VAL A 543 -23.07 -7.46 8.83
CA VAL A 543 -23.32 -7.58 7.39
C VAL A 543 -23.18 -9.04 6.92
N PRO A 544 -24.24 -9.64 6.34
CA PRO A 544 -24.18 -10.96 5.66
C PRO A 544 -23.25 -10.93 4.44
N ASN A 545 -22.70 -12.08 4.03
CA ASN A 545 -21.81 -12.20 2.85
C ASN A 545 -20.57 -11.27 2.78
N PHE A 546 -20.15 -10.66 3.90
CA PHE A 546 -19.23 -9.52 3.88
C PHE A 546 -17.74 -9.82 3.64
N LEU A 547 -17.26 -11.05 3.88
CA LEU A 547 -15.82 -11.39 3.85
C LEU A 547 -15.53 -12.81 3.37
N ALA A 548 -15.03 -12.96 2.15
CA ALA A 548 -14.48 -14.23 1.67
C ALA A 548 -12.99 -14.32 2.08
N HIS A 549 -12.60 -15.41 2.75
CA HIS A 549 -11.18 -15.72 2.90
C HIS A 549 -10.62 -16.16 1.55
N LEU A 550 -9.50 -15.59 1.10
CA LEU A 550 -8.92 -15.80 -0.25
C LEU A 550 -9.85 -15.42 -1.43
N GLY A 551 -10.91 -14.64 -1.17
CA GLY A 551 -11.77 -14.05 -2.18
C GLY A 551 -11.76 -12.52 -2.04
N GLY A 552 -11.61 -11.81 -3.16
CA GLY A 552 -11.64 -10.35 -3.17
C GLY A 552 -12.99 -9.77 -2.71
N TYR A 553 -12.98 -8.50 -2.33
CA TYR A 553 -14.18 -7.73 -1.99
C TYR A 553 -15.18 -7.73 -3.16
N SER A 554 -16.46 -8.05 -2.90
CA SER A 554 -17.51 -8.09 -3.92
C SER A 554 -18.74 -7.24 -3.55
N TRP A 555 -19.17 -6.41 -4.51
CA TRP A 555 -20.49 -5.77 -4.54
C TRP A 555 -21.14 -6.00 -5.93
N PRO A 556 -22.48 -5.92 -6.09
CA PRO A 556 -23.23 -6.57 -7.18
C PRO A 556 -23.05 -6.06 -8.64
N PRO A 557 -23.62 -6.78 -9.65
CA PRO A 557 -23.21 -6.76 -11.08
C PRO A 557 -23.21 -5.48 -11.94
N ALA A 558 -23.46 -4.28 -11.42
CA ALA A 558 -23.64 -3.08 -12.24
C ALA A 558 -22.35 -2.46 -12.85
N GLU A 559 -21.16 -2.98 -12.52
CA GLU A 559 -19.86 -2.51 -13.02
C GLU A 559 -19.33 -3.30 -14.25
N THR A 560 -20.18 -4.05 -14.96
CA THR A 560 -19.81 -4.77 -16.21
C THR A 560 -19.42 -3.87 -17.39
N ALA A 561 -19.54 -2.55 -17.26
CA ALA A 561 -19.35 -1.57 -18.34
C ALA A 561 -18.01 -0.79 -18.31
N LYS A 562 -17.04 -1.15 -17.46
CA LYS A 562 -15.73 -0.45 -17.38
C LYS A 562 -14.54 -1.38 -17.52
N GLY A 563 -13.60 -0.98 -18.37
CA GLY A 563 -12.45 -1.80 -18.74
C GLY A 563 -11.34 -1.79 -17.69
N HIS A 564 -10.97 -2.98 -17.23
CA HIS A 564 -9.77 -3.22 -16.42
C HIS A 564 -8.82 -4.18 -17.15
N ILE A 565 -7.58 -3.77 -17.42
CA ILE A 565 -6.48 -4.72 -17.57
C ILE A 565 -5.90 -5.01 -16.19
N PHE A 566 -5.83 -6.28 -15.85
CA PHE A 566 -5.44 -6.74 -14.53
C PHE A 566 -3.92 -6.78 -14.37
N LEU A 567 -3.45 -6.48 -13.16
CA LEU A 567 -2.18 -7.01 -12.66
C LEU A 567 -2.32 -8.54 -12.58
N CYS A 568 -1.81 -9.26 -13.58
CA CYS A 568 -1.82 -10.70 -13.63
C CYS A 568 -0.45 -11.28 -13.29
N LEU A 569 -0.44 -12.23 -12.35
CA LEU A 569 0.64 -13.18 -12.20
C LEU A 569 0.02 -14.50 -11.77
N TYR A 570 -0.27 -15.36 -12.75
CA TYR A 570 -0.92 -16.65 -12.50
C TYR A 570 -0.54 -17.69 -13.56
N PHE A 571 -0.64 -18.96 -13.16
CA PHE A 571 -0.76 -20.08 -14.10
C PHE A 571 -2.19 -20.62 -14.06
N VAL A 572 -2.69 -21.05 -15.22
CA VAL A 572 -3.88 -21.91 -15.33
C VAL A 572 -3.43 -23.23 -15.93
N TYR A 573 -3.94 -24.34 -15.40
CA TYR A 573 -3.79 -25.66 -15.98
C TYR A 573 -5.16 -26.28 -16.25
N LYS A 574 -5.35 -26.77 -17.47
CA LYS A 574 -6.52 -27.51 -17.93
C LYS A 574 -6.10 -28.98 -18.05
N PRO A 575 -6.68 -29.92 -17.29
CA PRO A 575 -6.28 -31.33 -17.34
C PRO A 575 -6.78 -32.02 -18.62
N PRO A 576 -6.21 -33.17 -19.02
CA PRO A 576 -6.78 -34.03 -20.07
C PRO A 576 -8.25 -34.39 -19.77
N ASN A 577 -9.06 -34.55 -20.81
CA ASN A 577 -10.47 -34.96 -20.77
C ASN A 577 -11.43 -34.11 -19.90
N GLY A 578 -10.98 -32.99 -19.32
CA GLY A 578 -11.80 -32.12 -18.48
C GLY A 578 -11.70 -30.64 -18.87
N LEU A 579 -12.82 -29.91 -18.78
CA LEU A 579 -12.90 -28.46 -19.02
C LEU A 579 -12.72 -27.63 -17.74
N ASN A 580 -12.90 -28.25 -16.57
CA ASN A 580 -12.63 -27.63 -15.27
C ASN A 580 -11.13 -27.41 -15.09
N THR A 581 -10.73 -26.14 -14.88
CA THR A 581 -9.31 -25.77 -14.79
C THR A 581 -8.87 -25.57 -13.35
N LYS A 582 -7.58 -25.76 -13.11
CA LYS A 582 -6.90 -25.38 -11.89
C LYS A 582 -6.16 -24.05 -12.12
N ILE A 583 -6.10 -23.21 -11.10
CA ILE A 583 -5.38 -21.93 -11.14
C ILE A 583 -4.44 -21.85 -9.94
N ILE A 584 -3.30 -21.21 -10.13
CA ILE A 584 -2.37 -20.81 -9.09
C ILE A 584 -1.96 -19.36 -9.36
N LYS A 585 -2.29 -18.45 -8.43
CA LYS A 585 -2.05 -17.01 -8.56
C LYS A 585 -0.89 -16.60 -7.65
N SER A 586 -0.28 -15.44 -7.91
CA SER A 586 0.71 -14.80 -7.04
C SER A 586 0.10 -14.23 -5.76
N GLU A 587 -0.40 -15.11 -4.92
CA GLU A 587 -0.79 -14.85 -3.53
C GLU A 587 0.41 -15.22 -2.63
N VAL A 588 0.25 -15.13 -1.30
CA VAL A 588 1.33 -15.45 -0.36
C VAL A 588 1.68 -16.94 -0.36
N ASN A 589 0.66 -17.80 -0.31
CA ASN A 589 0.78 -19.25 -0.26
C ASN A 589 0.20 -19.88 -1.54
N PRO A 590 0.78 -19.62 -2.72
CA PRO A 590 0.23 -20.06 -3.99
C PRO A 590 0.18 -21.58 -4.04
N ARG A 591 -1.02 -22.11 -4.26
CA ARG A 591 -1.33 -23.52 -4.46
C ARG A 591 -2.26 -23.66 -5.65
N TRP A 592 -2.32 -24.84 -6.24
CA TRP A 592 -3.36 -25.16 -7.21
C TRP A 592 -4.72 -25.18 -6.51
N SER A 593 -5.67 -24.41 -7.02
CA SER A 593 -7.07 -24.39 -6.60
C SER A 593 -7.98 -24.52 -7.83
N ASN A 594 -9.27 -24.81 -7.63
CA ASN A 594 -10.22 -24.75 -8.73
C ASN A 594 -10.34 -23.32 -9.25
N SER A 595 -10.35 -23.16 -10.58
CA SER A 595 -10.80 -21.92 -11.22
C SER A 595 -12.28 -21.68 -10.91
N ALA A 596 -12.70 -20.41 -10.95
CA ALA A 596 -14.09 -20.01 -10.72
C ALA A 596 -15.08 -20.50 -11.80
N ALA A 597 -14.58 -20.93 -12.96
CA ALA A 597 -15.34 -21.50 -14.06
C ALA A 597 -14.45 -22.42 -14.93
N SER A 598 -15.08 -23.27 -15.73
CA SER A 598 -14.43 -24.09 -16.77
C SER A 598 -13.89 -23.24 -17.92
N ILE A 599 -12.96 -23.79 -18.70
CA ILE A 599 -12.20 -23.05 -19.73
C ILE A 599 -13.04 -22.49 -20.88
N ASP A 600 -14.22 -23.04 -21.08
CA ASP A 600 -15.19 -22.73 -22.13
C ASP A 600 -16.26 -21.70 -21.69
N VAL A 601 -16.34 -21.36 -20.40
CA VAL A 601 -17.43 -20.52 -19.86
C VAL A 601 -17.05 -19.03 -19.72
N THR A 602 -17.90 -18.18 -20.29
CA THR A 602 -17.81 -16.71 -20.18
C THR A 602 -19.16 -16.10 -19.74
N PRO A 603 -19.19 -15.03 -18.92
CA PRO A 603 -18.08 -14.36 -18.26
C PRO A 603 -17.80 -14.95 -16.87
N GLY A 604 -16.70 -15.69 -16.72
CA GLY A 604 -16.37 -16.34 -15.44
C GLY A 604 -14.89 -16.71 -15.31
N GLN A 605 -14.32 -17.27 -16.36
CA GLN A 605 -12.97 -17.83 -16.34
C GLN A 605 -11.86 -16.76 -16.50
N SER A 606 -10.68 -17.01 -15.92
CA SER A 606 -9.59 -16.02 -15.77
C SER A 606 -8.88 -15.63 -17.07
N ILE A 607 -8.72 -16.54 -18.01
CA ILE A 607 -8.18 -16.28 -19.36
C ILE A 607 -9.17 -15.42 -20.13
N ALA A 608 -10.46 -15.81 -20.16
CA ALA A 608 -11.50 -15.03 -20.82
C ALA A 608 -11.58 -13.59 -20.28
N ARG A 609 -11.49 -13.41 -18.95
CA ARG A 609 -11.41 -12.08 -18.32
C ARG A 609 -10.16 -11.28 -18.70
N THR A 610 -9.01 -11.93 -18.85
CA THR A 610 -7.75 -11.27 -19.21
C THR A 610 -7.71 -10.90 -20.69
N MET A 611 -8.29 -11.75 -21.55
CA MET A 611 -8.36 -11.55 -23.00
C MET A 611 -9.60 -10.76 -23.46
N VAL A 612 -10.45 -10.27 -22.54
CA VAL A 612 -11.72 -9.63 -22.89
C VAL A 612 -11.54 -8.45 -23.84
N HIS A 613 -10.58 -7.56 -23.56
CA HIS A 613 -10.27 -6.39 -24.38
C HIS A 613 -9.59 -6.71 -25.72
N TYR A 614 -8.84 -7.83 -25.76
CA TYR A 614 -8.26 -8.36 -27.01
C TYR A 614 -9.36 -8.91 -27.93
N VAL A 615 -10.30 -9.65 -27.36
CA VAL A 615 -11.45 -10.23 -28.08
C VAL A 615 -12.42 -9.15 -28.55
N GLN A 616 -12.67 -8.14 -27.73
CA GLN A 616 -13.59 -7.03 -28.01
C GLN A 616 -12.98 -5.91 -28.88
N ASN A 617 -11.70 -6.01 -29.25
CA ASN A 617 -10.98 -4.98 -30.02
C ASN A 617 -11.01 -3.59 -29.36
N ASP A 618 -10.75 -3.52 -28.06
CA ASP A 618 -10.67 -2.25 -27.34
C ASP A 618 -9.59 -1.35 -27.98
N PRO A 619 -9.93 -0.17 -28.52
CA PRO A 619 -8.99 0.67 -29.25
C PRO A 619 -7.84 1.19 -28.37
N GLN A 620 -7.99 1.16 -27.04
CA GLN A 620 -6.94 1.53 -26.09
C GLN A 620 -5.91 0.42 -25.86
N ILE A 621 -6.21 -0.82 -26.27
CA ILE A 621 -5.33 -1.98 -26.08
C ILE A 621 -4.55 -2.25 -27.35
N LYS A 622 -3.22 -2.18 -27.22
CA LYS A 622 -2.28 -2.50 -28.29
C LYS A 622 -1.75 -3.91 -28.11
N VAL A 623 -1.62 -4.63 -29.21
CA VAL A 623 -1.62 -6.09 -29.27
C VAL A 623 -0.55 -6.56 -30.24
N LEU A 624 0.18 -7.60 -29.83
CA LEU A 624 0.94 -8.48 -30.72
C LEU A 624 0.62 -9.93 -30.32
N ALA A 625 -0.08 -10.65 -31.18
CA ALA A 625 -0.52 -12.02 -30.97
C ALA A 625 0.22 -12.98 -31.91
N TYR A 626 0.72 -14.08 -31.36
CA TYR A 626 1.53 -15.06 -32.06
C TYR A 626 1.12 -16.49 -31.73
N ASN A 627 1.06 -17.36 -32.75
CA ASN A 627 0.62 -18.74 -32.61
C ASN A 627 1.02 -19.53 -33.88
N ASP A 628 1.57 -20.72 -33.72
CA ASP A 628 1.85 -21.65 -34.82
C ASP A 628 0.58 -22.27 -35.43
N ASP A 629 -0.54 -22.28 -34.71
CA ASP A 629 -1.84 -22.70 -35.22
C ASP A 629 -2.96 -21.77 -34.68
N PRO A 630 -3.23 -20.62 -35.34
CA PRO A 630 -4.19 -19.62 -34.91
C PRO A 630 -5.58 -19.92 -35.53
N PRO A 631 -6.68 -19.57 -34.83
CA PRO A 631 -8.02 -19.75 -35.38
C PRO A 631 -8.21 -19.10 -36.74
N ASN A 632 -8.96 -19.79 -37.60
CA ASN A 632 -9.40 -19.32 -38.91
C ASN A 632 -8.27 -19.00 -39.91
N ILE A 633 -7.03 -19.43 -39.64
CA ILE A 633 -5.88 -19.23 -40.54
C ILE A 633 -5.30 -20.62 -40.87
N PRO A 634 -5.21 -21.02 -42.16
CA PRO A 634 -4.68 -22.32 -42.55
C PRO A 634 -3.30 -22.62 -41.94
N ALA A 635 -3.12 -23.88 -41.53
CA ALA A 635 -1.83 -24.40 -41.11
C ALA A 635 -0.80 -24.19 -42.23
N LYS A 636 0.36 -23.65 -41.87
CA LYS A 636 1.52 -23.49 -42.77
C LYS A 636 2.71 -24.14 -42.11
N ASN A 637 3.73 -24.52 -42.88
CA ASN A 637 5.00 -25.03 -42.36
C ASN A 637 5.75 -23.93 -41.60
N ARG A 638 5.35 -23.70 -40.35
CA ARG A 638 5.89 -22.69 -39.44
C ARG A 638 7.01 -23.30 -38.62
N LYS A 639 8.04 -22.48 -38.35
CA LYS A 639 9.26 -22.96 -37.71
C LYS A 639 9.08 -23.24 -36.21
N SER A 640 8.24 -22.46 -35.53
CA SER A 640 8.09 -22.47 -34.07
C SER A 640 6.85 -23.22 -33.59
N LYS A 641 6.84 -23.55 -32.29
CA LYS A 641 5.67 -24.04 -31.53
C LYS A 641 5.15 -23.02 -30.50
N ALA A 642 5.60 -21.76 -30.60
CA ALA A 642 5.37 -20.73 -29.61
C ALA A 642 4.01 -20.04 -29.80
N LYS A 643 3.26 -19.87 -28.69
CA LYS A 643 1.93 -19.26 -28.67
C LYS A 643 1.77 -18.27 -27.53
N GLY A 644 1.15 -17.13 -27.78
CA GLY A 644 0.94 -16.09 -26.79
C GLY A 644 0.41 -14.77 -27.35
N VAL A 645 0.14 -13.85 -26.43
CA VAL A 645 -0.35 -12.50 -26.72
C VAL A 645 0.39 -11.50 -25.82
N LEU A 646 0.94 -10.47 -26.43
CA LEU A 646 1.46 -9.28 -25.75
C LEU A 646 0.38 -8.19 -25.83
N LEU A 647 -0.03 -7.64 -24.69
CA LEU A 647 -1.00 -6.56 -24.55
C LEU A 647 -0.35 -5.35 -23.88
N ILE A 648 -0.71 -4.14 -24.31
CA ILE A 648 -0.28 -2.86 -23.75
C ILE A 648 -1.52 -1.97 -23.60
N ASP A 649 -1.77 -1.45 -22.40
CA ASP A 649 -2.91 -0.57 -22.10
C ASP A 649 -2.51 0.91 -22.21
N LYS A 650 -3.01 1.64 -23.21
CA LYS A 650 -2.72 3.09 -23.35
C LYS A 650 -3.48 3.97 -22.35
N ARG A 651 -4.37 3.42 -21.50
CA ARG A 651 -5.09 4.17 -20.45
C ARG A 651 -4.29 4.38 -19.18
N GLN A 652 -3.19 3.65 -18.99
CA GLN A 652 -2.39 3.66 -17.78
C GLN A 652 -0.91 3.58 -18.12
N ASN A 653 -0.06 4.28 -17.37
CA ASN A 653 1.39 4.19 -17.56
C ASN A 653 1.93 2.82 -17.07
N ASP A 654 2.92 2.30 -17.78
CA ASP A 654 3.63 1.05 -17.50
C ASP A 654 2.76 -0.21 -17.54
N ALA A 655 1.74 -0.27 -18.40
CA ALA A 655 0.69 -1.29 -18.32
C ALA A 655 0.81 -2.36 -19.42
N ALA A 656 1.82 -3.24 -19.32
CA ALA A 656 2.03 -4.35 -20.23
C ALA A 656 1.68 -5.72 -19.61
N VAL A 657 1.16 -6.64 -20.44
CA VAL A 657 0.86 -8.05 -20.11
C VAL A 657 1.41 -8.98 -21.19
N TRP A 658 2.12 -10.02 -20.80
CA TRP A 658 2.52 -11.12 -21.68
C TRP A 658 1.81 -12.39 -21.24
N PHE A 659 0.94 -12.88 -22.11
CA PHE A 659 0.20 -14.11 -21.97
C PHE A 659 0.85 -15.20 -22.84
N VAL A 660 1.12 -16.37 -22.27
CA VAL A 660 1.74 -17.51 -22.94
C VAL A 660 0.85 -18.73 -22.78
N HIS A 661 0.66 -19.51 -23.84
CA HIS A 661 -0.17 -20.72 -23.81
C HIS A 661 0.39 -21.86 -24.66
N THR A 662 -0.28 -23.01 -24.58
CA THR A 662 0.10 -24.24 -25.29
C THR A 662 -0.96 -24.72 -26.30
N VAL A 663 -2.15 -24.13 -26.28
CA VAL A 663 -3.33 -24.56 -27.05
C VAL A 663 -3.23 -24.13 -28.53
N PRO A 664 -3.24 -25.06 -29.51
CA PRO A 664 -3.46 -24.74 -30.92
C PRO A 664 -4.92 -24.35 -31.17
N ASN A 665 -5.21 -23.70 -32.30
CA ASN A 665 -6.54 -23.19 -32.66
C ASN A 665 -7.24 -22.39 -31.54
N PHE A 666 -6.49 -21.52 -30.85
CA PHE A 666 -6.97 -20.75 -29.69
C PHE A 666 -6.68 -19.25 -29.81
N LEU A 667 -7.61 -18.42 -29.29
CA LEU A 667 -7.66 -16.95 -29.28
C LEU A 667 -7.71 -16.28 -30.68
N ALA A 668 -8.88 -16.33 -31.31
CA ALA A 668 -9.14 -15.56 -32.52
C ALA A 668 -9.00 -14.05 -32.25
N HIS A 669 -8.30 -13.33 -33.12
CA HIS A 669 -8.35 -11.86 -33.13
C HIS A 669 -9.72 -11.43 -33.68
N LEU A 670 -10.44 -10.57 -32.96
CA LEU A 670 -11.81 -10.10 -33.29
C LEU A 670 -12.90 -11.18 -33.32
N GLY A 671 -12.59 -12.45 -33.04
CA GLY A 671 -13.47 -13.60 -33.32
C GLY A 671 -14.21 -14.19 -32.12
N GLY A 672 -14.31 -13.47 -31.00
CA GLY A 672 -14.86 -14.01 -29.76
C GLY A 672 -13.86 -14.84 -28.94
N TYR A 673 -14.17 -15.09 -27.67
CA TYR A 673 -13.47 -16.09 -26.87
C TYR A 673 -14.12 -17.45 -27.14
N SER A 674 -13.34 -18.44 -27.56
CA SER A 674 -13.81 -19.79 -27.83
C SER A 674 -12.76 -20.83 -27.45
N TRP A 675 -13.20 -21.99 -26.97
CA TRP A 675 -12.36 -23.13 -26.64
C TRP A 675 -12.36 -24.16 -27.79
N PRO A 676 -11.19 -24.52 -28.37
CA PRO A 676 -11.10 -25.55 -29.39
C PRO A 676 -11.40 -26.93 -28.81
N GLN A 677 -12.55 -27.50 -29.16
CA GLN A 677 -13.03 -28.77 -28.61
C GLN A 677 -12.11 -29.96 -28.91
N THR A 678 -11.32 -29.91 -29.98
CA THR A 678 -10.29 -30.92 -30.30
C THR A 678 -9.21 -31.03 -29.22
N GLU A 679 -8.97 -29.95 -28.46
CA GLU A 679 -7.98 -29.91 -27.37
C GLU A 679 -8.60 -30.27 -26.01
N THR A 680 -9.91 -30.57 -25.94
CA THR A 680 -10.57 -31.05 -24.72
C THR A 680 -9.99 -32.39 -24.25
N ALA A 681 -9.45 -33.23 -25.15
CA ALA A 681 -8.77 -34.47 -24.78
C ALA A 681 -7.41 -34.27 -24.08
N LYS A 682 -6.74 -33.12 -24.24
CA LYS A 682 -5.35 -32.91 -23.83
C LYS A 682 -5.20 -31.99 -22.62
N GLY A 683 -4.09 -32.14 -21.91
CA GLY A 683 -3.62 -31.20 -20.89
C GLY A 683 -3.04 -29.93 -21.52
N HIS A 684 -3.30 -28.77 -20.93
CA HIS A 684 -2.80 -27.47 -21.39
C HIS A 684 -2.46 -26.55 -20.22
N ILE A 685 -1.38 -25.78 -20.38
CA ILE A 685 -0.96 -24.74 -19.44
C ILE A 685 -0.96 -23.35 -20.08
N PHE A 686 -1.23 -22.35 -19.25
CA PHE A 686 -1.25 -20.93 -19.55
C PHE A 686 -0.50 -20.17 -18.45
N LEU A 687 0.14 -19.06 -18.83
CA LEU A 687 0.83 -18.14 -17.93
C LEU A 687 0.45 -16.71 -18.31
N CYS A 688 0.12 -15.88 -17.32
CA CYS A 688 -0.06 -14.44 -17.49
C CYS A 688 0.94 -13.68 -16.63
N LEU A 689 1.70 -12.76 -17.24
CA LEU A 689 2.70 -11.91 -16.59
C LEU A 689 2.40 -10.43 -16.87
N SER A 690 2.06 -9.63 -15.86
CA SER A 690 2.11 -8.17 -15.93
C SER A 690 3.51 -7.64 -15.65
N PHE A 691 3.94 -6.63 -16.39
CA PHE A 691 5.25 -5.98 -16.25
C PHE A 691 5.19 -4.51 -16.71
N ARG A 692 6.25 -3.74 -16.45
CA ARG A 692 6.36 -2.32 -16.84
C ARG A 692 6.82 -2.17 -18.29
N GLU A 693 6.41 -1.10 -18.97
CA GLU A 693 6.66 -0.93 -20.41
C GLU A 693 8.15 -0.87 -20.76
N GLU A 694 9.00 -0.43 -19.83
CA GLU A 694 10.47 -0.49 -19.94
C GLU A 694 11.02 -1.88 -20.36
N PHE A 695 10.35 -2.99 -19.99
CA PHE A 695 10.79 -4.34 -20.33
C PHE A 695 10.24 -4.85 -21.68
N LEU A 696 9.41 -4.08 -22.38
CA LEU A 696 8.82 -4.47 -23.67
C LEU A 696 9.88 -4.87 -24.70
N ASN A 697 11.00 -4.15 -24.77
CA ASN A 697 12.09 -4.48 -25.69
C ASN A 697 12.76 -5.83 -25.32
N SER A 698 12.91 -6.13 -24.02
CA SER A 698 13.46 -7.40 -23.54
C SER A 698 12.52 -8.58 -23.81
N VAL A 699 11.22 -8.40 -23.57
CA VAL A 699 10.18 -9.40 -23.89
C VAL A 699 10.09 -9.61 -25.41
N GLY A 700 10.06 -8.52 -26.20
CA GLY A 700 10.07 -8.57 -27.66
C GLY A 700 11.26 -9.33 -28.23
N LYS A 701 12.47 -9.11 -27.69
CA LYS A 701 13.68 -9.87 -28.05
C LYS A 701 13.55 -11.35 -27.72
N ALA A 702 13.08 -11.68 -26.51
CA ALA A 702 12.85 -13.07 -26.10
C ALA A 702 11.81 -13.78 -26.96
N ILE A 703 10.77 -13.08 -27.45
CA ILE A 703 9.78 -13.58 -28.41
C ILE A 703 10.41 -13.76 -29.81
N ARG A 704 11.16 -12.77 -30.31
CA ARG A 704 11.82 -12.78 -31.64
C ARG A 704 12.76 -13.97 -31.83
N TYR A 705 13.52 -14.33 -30.80
CA TYR A 705 14.41 -15.50 -30.85
C TYR A 705 13.67 -16.84 -30.96
N GLN A 706 12.35 -16.89 -30.80
CA GLN A 706 11.53 -18.10 -30.95
C GLN A 706 11.07 -18.33 -32.40
N GLU A 707 11.40 -17.44 -33.35
CA GLU A 707 10.85 -17.41 -34.72
C GLU A 707 9.32 -17.65 -34.80
N PRO A 708 8.50 -16.95 -33.98
CA PRO A 708 7.07 -17.19 -33.89
C PRO A 708 6.32 -16.64 -35.11
N TYR A 709 5.17 -17.21 -35.42
CA TYR A 709 4.27 -16.64 -36.42
C TYR A 709 3.35 -15.61 -35.76
N ILE A 710 3.54 -14.33 -36.10
CA ILE A 710 2.62 -13.24 -35.70
C ILE A 710 1.38 -13.32 -36.58
N TYR A 711 0.20 -13.42 -35.97
CA TYR A 711 -1.08 -13.50 -36.70
C TYR A 711 -2.00 -12.30 -36.48
N ALA A 712 -1.74 -11.49 -35.44
CA ALA A 712 -2.37 -10.19 -35.27
C ALA A 712 -1.38 -9.20 -34.64
N ASN A 713 -1.36 -7.97 -35.14
CA ASN A 713 -0.56 -6.88 -34.58
C ASN A 713 -1.25 -5.55 -34.86
N ASN A 714 -1.42 -4.72 -33.83
CA ASN A 714 -1.84 -3.32 -33.96
C ASN A 714 -0.93 -2.36 -33.15
N LEU A 715 0.30 -2.78 -32.84
CA LEU A 715 1.29 -1.96 -32.13
C LEU A 715 1.57 -0.67 -32.92
N PRO A 716 1.33 0.52 -32.33
CA PRO A 716 1.51 1.81 -33.00
C PRO A 716 2.98 2.23 -33.09
N ALA A 717 3.27 3.16 -34.00
CA ALA A 717 4.63 3.58 -34.33
C ALA A 717 5.39 4.23 -33.16
N ASP A 718 4.71 4.90 -32.22
CA ASP A 718 5.32 5.45 -31.01
C ASP A 718 5.97 4.35 -30.15
N ILE A 719 5.29 3.21 -29.98
CA ILE A 719 5.82 2.05 -29.25
C ILE A 719 6.95 1.37 -30.03
N LEU A 720 6.76 1.16 -31.34
CA LEU A 720 7.75 0.45 -32.17
C LEU A 720 9.06 1.25 -32.30
N ASN A 721 8.99 2.57 -32.43
CA ASN A 721 10.17 3.44 -32.52
C ASN A 721 10.99 3.45 -31.21
N GLN A 722 10.34 3.26 -30.06
CA GLN A 722 11.00 3.18 -28.75
C GLN A 722 11.56 1.77 -28.45
N HIS A 723 11.06 0.73 -29.10
CA HIS A 723 11.42 -0.66 -28.82
C HIS A 723 11.90 -1.40 -30.08
N LYS A 724 13.16 -1.18 -30.44
CA LYS A 724 13.83 -1.75 -31.63
C LYS A 724 13.63 -3.26 -31.80
N GLU A 725 13.59 -4.04 -30.72
CA GLU A 725 13.38 -5.50 -30.80
C GLU A 725 11.92 -5.89 -31.04
N LEU A 726 10.95 -5.08 -30.61
CA LEU A 726 9.55 -5.21 -31.03
C LEU A 726 9.37 -4.78 -32.49
N PHE A 727 9.98 -3.67 -32.92
CA PHE A 727 10.02 -3.29 -34.32
C PHE A 727 10.61 -4.41 -35.19
N ASN A 728 11.75 -4.99 -34.79
CA ASN A 728 12.38 -6.10 -35.49
C ASN A 728 11.51 -7.36 -35.51
N LEU A 729 10.78 -7.65 -34.43
CA LEU A 729 9.83 -8.77 -34.35
C LEU A 729 8.66 -8.60 -35.32
N VAL A 730 7.99 -7.44 -35.27
CA VAL A 730 6.81 -7.14 -36.11
C VAL A 730 7.18 -7.14 -37.59
N ASN A 731 8.33 -6.57 -37.95
CA ASN A 731 8.81 -6.51 -39.34
C ASN A 731 9.55 -7.78 -39.79
N GLY A 732 9.57 -8.85 -38.99
CA GLY A 732 10.19 -10.13 -39.37
C GLY A 732 11.70 -10.07 -39.61
N VAL A 733 12.40 -9.10 -39.03
CA VAL A 733 13.84 -8.87 -39.25
C VAL A 733 14.64 -10.07 -38.74
N GLU A 734 15.37 -10.72 -39.64
CA GLU A 734 16.14 -11.93 -39.32
C GLU A 734 17.19 -11.72 -38.22
N ILE A 735 17.41 -12.77 -37.43
CA ILE A 735 18.55 -12.84 -36.52
C ILE A 735 19.75 -13.41 -37.31
N ARG A 736 20.77 -12.55 -37.49
CA ARG A 736 22.01 -12.86 -38.22
C ARG A 736 23.26 -12.87 -37.34
N VAL A 737 23.18 -12.31 -36.12
CA VAL A 737 24.31 -12.15 -35.19
C VAL A 737 24.27 -13.24 -34.13
N THR A 738 25.43 -13.76 -33.75
CA THR A 738 25.61 -14.73 -32.66
C THR A 738 25.72 -14.02 -31.29
N PRO A 739 25.33 -14.67 -30.18
CA PRO A 739 24.76 -16.01 -30.08
C PRO A 739 23.29 -16.08 -30.53
N PHE A 740 22.90 -17.19 -31.15
CA PHE A 740 21.51 -17.50 -31.52
C PHE A 740 20.61 -17.88 -30.32
N LEU A 741 20.93 -17.37 -29.13
CA LEU A 741 20.29 -17.62 -27.85
C LEU A 741 20.13 -16.30 -27.10
N GLU A 742 18.92 -16.03 -26.60
CA GLU A 742 18.60 -14.85 -25.80
C GLU A 742 18.33 -15.23 -24.34
N ASN A 743 18.62 -14.32 -23.41
CA ASN A 743 18.21 -14.42 -22.00
C ASN A 743 17.80 -13.02 -21.50
N ALA A 744 16.52 -12.71 -21.63
CA ALA A 744 15.93 -11.50 -21.08
C ALA A 744 15.62 -11.71 -19.59
N LYS A 745 16.03 -10.76 -18.74
CA LYS A 745 15.66 -10.74 -17.32
C LYS A 745 14.79 -9.51 -17.04
N PHE A 746 13.70 -9.71 -16.34
CA PHE A 746 12.80 -8.63 -15.92
C PHE A 746 12.03 -9.04 -14.67
N VAL A 747 11.22 -8.12 -14.15
CA VAL A 747 10.41 -8.32 -12.95
C VAL A 747 8.95 -8.02 -13.23
N THR A 748 8.05 -8.72 -12.52
CA THR A 748 6.62 -8.47 -12.66
C THR A 748 6.18 -7.17 -12.00
N LYS A 749 5.15 -6.54 -12.57
CA LYS A 749 4.41 -5.43 -11.95
C LYS A 749 3.37 -6.06 -11.01
N ASN A 750 3.63 -6.03 -9.70
CA ASN A 750 2.71 -6.51 -8.68
C ASN A 750 2.87 -5.65 -7.40
N ALA A 751 1.76 -5.35 -6.74
CA ALA A 751 1.71 -4.59 -5.48
C ALA A 751 1.94 -5.44 -4.21
N GLN A 752 1.95 -6.78 -4.33
CA GLN A 752 2.10 -7.71 -3.19
C GLN A 752 3.46 -8.40 -3.17
N VAL A 753 3.81 -9.12 -4.24
CA VAL A 753 5.10 -9.82 -4.40
C VAL A 753 5.58 -9.68 -5.84
N GLN A 754 6.73 -9.05 -6.02
CA GLN A 754 7.44 -9.00 -7.28
C GLN A 754 8.14 -10.33 -7.53
N ALA A 755 8.00 -10.90 -8.73
CA ALA A 755 8.67 -12.13 -9.14
C ALA A 755 9.73 -11.84 -10.20
N ASN A 756 10.90 -12.46 -10.08
CA ASN A 756 11.93 -12.41 -11.10
C ASN A 756 11.54 -13.36 -12.24
N ILE A 757 11.61 -12.85 -13.47
CA ILE A 757 11.37 -13.61 -14.69
C ILE A 757 12.68 -13.67 -15.51
N GLN A 758 13.02 -14.87 -15.98
CA GLN A 758 14.05 -15.08 -16.99
C GLN A 758 13.42 -15.72 -18.23
N ALA A 759 13.36 -14.98 -19.33
CA ALA A 759 12.80 -15.42 -20.59
C ALA A 759 13.93 -15.76 -21.57
N PHE A 760 14.09 -17.05 -21.84
CA PHE A 760 15.05 -17.58 -22.79
C PHE A 760 14.40 -17.73 -24.16
N GLY A 761 15.08 -17.25 -25.20
CA GLY A 761 14.73 -17.46 -26.59
C GLY A 761 15.80 -18.30 -27.29
N LYS A 762 15.39 -19.26 -28.12
CA LYS A 762 16.27 -20.19 -28.84
C LYS A 762 15.91 -20.19 -30.32
N HIS A 763 16.78 -19.66 -31.16
CA HIS A 763 16.59 -19.62 -32.61
C HIS A 763 17.00 -20.97 -33.25
N SER A 764 16.44 -21.34 -34.41
CA SER A 764 16.74 -22.61 -35.12
C SER A 764 18.25 -22.83 -35.31
N LYS A 765 18.94 -21.80 -35.82
CA LYS A 765 20.40 -21.71 -36.02
C LYS A 765 21.27 -21.97 -34.76
N SER A 766 20.69 -22.02 -33.56
CA SER A 766 21.46 -22.30 -32.32
C SER A 766 21.88 -23.76 -32.17
N PHE A 767 21.12 -24.71 -32.76
CA PHE A 767 21.25 -26.15 -32.54
C PHE A 767 21.29 -26.57 -31.06
N ALA A 768 20.81 -25.71 -30.15
CA ALA A 768 20.87 -25.93 -28.73
C ALA A 768 19.71 -26.81 -28.26
N ASP A 769 19.95 -27.59 -27.21
CA ASP A 769 18.89 -28.23 -26.45
C ASP A 769 18.40 -27.27 -25.36
N ILE A 770 17.09 -26.99 -25.31
CA ILE A 770 16.55 -25.97 -24.38
C ILE A 770 16.76 -26.39 -22.91
N TYR A 771 16.69 -27.69 -22.60
CA TYR A 771 16.80 -28.17 -21.22
C TYR A 771 18.27 -28.30 -20.79
N GLY A 772 19.11 -28.98 -21.58
CA GLY A 772 20.48 -29.31 -21.24
C GLY A 772 21.54 -28.26 -21.60
N ARG A 773 21.38 -27.51 -22.72
CA ARG A 773 22.34 -26.45 -23.13
C ARG A 773 21.88 -25.05 -22.75
N VAL A 774 20.58 -24.78 -22.71
CA VAL A 774 20.06 -23.48 -22.26
C VAL A 774 19.82 -23.52 -20.75
N LEU A 775 18.73 -24.14 -20.26
CA LEU A 775 18.35 -24.08 -18.84
C LEU A 775 19.45 -24.60 -17.91
N ARG A 776 19.83 -25.89 -17.99
CA ARG A 776 20.80 -26.51 -17.07
C ARG A 776 22.14 -25.78 -17.03
N ASN A 777 22.69 -25.43 -18.20
CA ASN A 777 24.02 -24.81 -18.28
C ASN A 777 23.99 -23.30 -17.98
N LYS A 778 22.99 -22.53 -18.46
CA LYS A 778 22.91 -21.07 -18.18
C LYS A 778 22.42 -20.77 -16.77
N LEU A 779 21.57 -21.63 -16.20
CA LEU A 779 21.13 -21.51 -14.82
C LEU A 779 22.05 -22.25 -13.84
N SER A 780 23.00 -23.09 -14.31
CA SER A 780 23.94 -23.84 -13.45
C SER A 780 23.21 -24.54 -12.30
N ALA A 781 22.28 -25.42 -12.63
CA ALA A 781 21.36 -26.05 -11.68
C ALA A 781 20.84 -27.39 -12.23
N ASN A 782 20.42 -28.30 -11.35
CA ASN A 782 19.71 -29.50 -11.76
C ASN A 782 18.36 -29.11 -12.37
N ILE A 783 17.94 -29.86 -13.39
CA ILE A 783 16.67 -29.63 -14.09
C ILE A 783 15.83 -30.91 -14.09
N ARG A 784 14.61 -30.86 -13.55
CA ARG A 784 13.57 -31.90 -13.73
C ARG A 784 12.63 -31.49 -14.87
N ILE A 785 12.36 -32.39 -15.83
CA ILE A 785 11.63 -32.08 -17.08
C ILE A 785 10.27 -32.80 -17.14
N TRP A 786 9.20 -32.03 -17.39
CA TRP A 786 7.92 -32.49 -17.90
C TRP A 786 7.73 -32.00 -19.33
N ALA A 787 7.96 -32.87 -20.29
CA ALA A 787 7.68 -32.65 -21.71
C ALA A 787 7.60 -34.01 -22.42
N PRO A 788 6.94 -34.11 -23.59
CA PRO A 788 7.04 -35.28 -24.46
C PRO A 788 8.51 -35.59 -24.78
N SER A 789 8.91 -36.86 -24.69
CA SER A 789 10.30 -37.28 -24.91
C SER A 789 10.40 -38.56 -25.73
N ASP A 790 11.42 -38.68 -26.56
CA ASP A 790 11.72 -39.93 -27.26
C ASP A 790 12.56 -40.90 -26.38
N ALA A 791 12.64 -42.18 -26.77
CA ALA A 791 13.41 -43.20 -26.06
C ALA A 791 14.94 -42.94 -26.07
N LYS A 792 15.42 -42.13 -27.02
CA LYS A 792 16.85 -41.74 -27.12
C LYS A 792 17.20 -40.62 -26.13
N SER A 793 16.22 -39.84 -25.70
CA SER A 793 16.36 -38.70 -24.79
C SER A 793 16.26 -39.17 -23.33
N LYS A 794 17.39 -39.68 -22.82
CA LYS A 794 17.57 -40.23 -21.47
C LYS A 794 17.89 -39.14 -20.43
N SER A 795 17.64 -39.43 -19.15
CA SER A 795 18.14 -38.60 -18.03
C SER A 795 19.68 -38.55 -18.06
N ILE A 796 20.28 -37.37 -17.90
CA ILE A 796 21.73 -37.14 -17.86
C ILE A 796 22.15 -36.84 -16.42
N CYS A 797 22.86 -37.75 -15.79
CA CYS A 797 23.28 -37.63 -14.38
C CYS A 797 24.80 -37.56 -14.19
N LYS A 798 25.56 -37.46 -15.29
CA LYS A 798 27.02 -37.28 -15.29
C LYS A 798 27.36 -35.79 -15.40
N GLY A 799 28.35 -35.33 -14.63
CA GLY A 799 28.72 -33.91 -14.50
C GLY A 799 28.08 -33.22 -13.29
N GLN A 800 28.40 -31.93 -13.09
CA GLN A 800 28.03 -31.15 -11.89
C GLN A 800 26.51 -30.99 -11.70
N TYR A 801 25.75 -30.88 -12.79
CA TYR A 801 24.30 -30.63 -12.76
C TYR A 801 23.53 -31.71 -13.52
N LYS A 802 22.49 -32.24 -12.90
CA LYS A 802 21.65 -33.32 -13.44
C LYS A 802 20.55 -32.79 -14.36
N LEU A 803 20.13 -33.62 -15.31
CA LEU A 803 19.00 -33.41 -16.20
C LEU A 803 18.11 -34.66 -16.11
N GLN A 804 16.96 -34.59 -15.45
CA GLN A 804 16.15 -35.77 -15.15
C GLN A 804 14.75 -35.63 -15.72
N LYS A 805 14.26 -36.68 -16.38
CA LYS A 805 12.85 -36.75 -16.75
C LYS A 805 12.04 -37.03 -15.48
N ILE A 806 11.00 -36.24 -15.24
CA ILE A 806 9.96 -36.56 -14.24
C ILE A 806 9.30 -37.88 -14.69
N ASP A 807 8.90 -38.72 -13.76
CA ASP A 807 8.24 -39.99 -14.08
C ASP A 807 6.79 -39.78 -14.57
N SER A 808 6.20 -40.71 -15.32
CA SER A 808 4.84 -40.59 -15.87
C SER A 808 4.01 -41.84 -15.54
N PRO A 809 2.77 -41.71 -15.07
CA PRO A 809 1.99 -40.48 -14.90
C PRO A 809 2.31 -39.70 -13.60
N ILE A 810 1.97 -38.40 -13.59
CA ILE A 810 2.04 -37.54 -12.41
C ILE A 810 0.66 -37.27 -11.81
N GLN A 811 0.62 -36.86 -10.54
CA GLN A 811 -0.57 -36.24 -9.94
C GLN A 811 -0.42 -34.72 -10.01
N PHE A 812 -1.03 -34.09 -11.02
CA PHE A 812 -0.96 -32.65 -11.23
C PHE A 812 -2.21 -31.95 -10.66
N ALA A 813 -2.01 -31.21 -9.58
CA ALA A 813 -3.08 -30.78 -8.67
C ALA A 813 -3.87 -32.01 -8.16
N ASP A 814 -5.10 -32.21 -8.65
CA ASP A 814 -5.98 -33.30 -8.24
C ASP A 814 -6.29 -34.28 -9.42
N ASN A 815 -5.48 -34.27 -10.48
CA ASN A 815 -5.70 -35.10 -11.66
C ASN A 815 -4.45 -35.96 -11.95
N GLN A 816 -4.67 -37.23 -12.30
CA GLN A 816 -3.62 -38.08 -12.85
C GLN A 816 -3.41 -37.74 -14.33
N VAL A 817 -2.16 -37.42 -14.70
CA VAL A 817 -1.80 -36.95 -16.04
C VAL A 817 -0.65 -37.78 -16.58
N SER A 818 -0.83 -38.43 -17.73
CA SER A 818 0.26 -39.00 -18.51
C SER A 818 0.88 -37.92 -19.41
N ARG A 819 2.19 -38.01 -19.60
CA ARG A 819 2.97 -37.11 -20.47
C ARG A 819 2.46 -37.09 -21.91
N GLU A 820 1.92 -38.20 -22.37
CA GLU A 820 1.42 -38.42 -23.73
C GLU A 820 0.07 -37.71 -23.95
N ALA A 821 -0.70 -37.49 -22.88
CA ALA A 821 -1.95 -36.74 -22.90
C ALA A 821 -1.78 -35.24 -22.60
N ASP A 822 -0.55 -34.75 -22.33
CA ASP A 822 -0.31 -33.37 -21.92
C ASP A 822 0.49 -32.56 -22.95
N SER A 823 -0.09 -31.45 -23.42
CA SER A 823 0.59 -30.48 -24.27
C SER A 823 1.40 -29.46 -23.46
N ALA A 824 1.19 -29.39 -22.14
CA ALA A 824 1.99 -28.57 -21.24
C ALA A 824 3.44 -29.08 -21.16
N LYS A 825 4.39 -28.14 -21.26
CA LYS A 825 5.81 -28.44 -21.14
C LYS A 825 6.42 -27.48 -20.15
N TRP A 826 7.09 -28.04 -19.15
CA TRP A 826 7.68 -27.26 -18.07
C TRP A 826 8.88 -27.97 -17.45
N ALA A 827 9.69 -27.21 -16.73
CA ALA A 827 10.86 -27.70 -16.04
C ALA A 827 11.02 -27.04 -14.67
N LEU A 828 11.53 -27.80 -13.71
CA LEU A 828 11.89 -27.34 -12.37
C LEU A 828 13.40 -27.15 -12.28
N VAL A 829 13.81 -25.98 -11.80
CA VAL A 829 15.22 -25.61 -11.60
C VAL A 829 15.55 -25.74 -10.11
N GLU A 830 16.21 -26.84 -9.75
CA GLU A 830 16.44 -27.17 -8.34
C GLU A 830 17.48 -26.25 -7.69
N GLY A 831 17.31 -26.00 -6.39
CA GLY A 831 18.14 -25.02 -5.66
C GLY A 831 17.93 -23.56 -6.07
N LYS A 832 17.06 -23.28 -7.05
CA LYS A 832 16.76 -21.93 -7.55
C LYS A 832 15.29 -21.55 -7.50
N ASN A 833 14.44 -22.36 -6.86
CA ASN A 833 13.03 -22.03 -6.61
C ASN A 833 12.28 -21.58 -7.88
N THR A 834 12.64 -22.11 -9.05
CA THR A 834 12.23 -21.56 -10.35
C THR A 834 11.51 -22.61 -11.18
N VAL A 835 10.35 -22.24 -11.72
CA VAL A 835 9.56 -23.04 -12.68
C VAL A 835 9.67 -22.40 -14.06
N CYS A 836 10.01 -23.16 -15.09
CA CYS A 836 10.08 -22.70 -16.47
C CYS A 836 8.98 -23.35 -17.31
N LEU A 837 8.16 -22.57 -18.00
CA LEU A 837 7.31 -23.07 -19.09
C LEU A 837 8.10 -23.06 -20.39
N THR A 838 8.04 -24.14 -21.16
CA THR A 838 8.83 -24.35 -22.38
C THR A 838 7.94 -24.61 -23.59
N THR A 839 8.48 -24.43 -24.80
CA THR A 839 7.75 -24.75 -26.05
C THR A 839 8.24 -26.03 -26.73
N ASN A 840 9.53 -26.36 -26.57
CA ASN A 840 10.14 -27.54 -27.19
C ASN A 840 9.88 -28.84 -26.42
N ASP A 841 9.73 -29.93 -27.16
CA ASP A 841 9.73 -31.28 -26.62
C ASP A 841 11.16 -31.65 -26.12
N TYR A 842 11.31 -32.71 -25.31
CA TYR A 842 12.63 -33.24 -24.96
C TYR A 842 13.04 -34.35 -25.94
N LYS A 843 13.41 -33.95 -27.16
CA LYS A 843 13.76 -34.82 -28.29
C LYS A 843 14.98 -34.28 -29.02
N ASN A 844 15.79 -35.15 -29.63
CA ASN A 844 17.00 -34.72 -30.35
C ASN A 844 16.70 -33.82 -31.57
N SER A 845 15.54 -34.01 -32.22
CA SER A 845 15.08 -33.19 -33.36
C SER A 845 14.82 -31.73 -32.97
N GLU A 846 14.39 -31.47 -31.74
CA GLU A 846 14.05 -30.13 -31.23
C GLU A 846 15.26 -29.20 -31.11
N LYS A 847 16.49 -29.72 -31.26
CA LYS A 847 17.69 -28.90 -31.39
C LYS A 847 17.60 -27.93 -32.58
N LYS A 848 17.01 -28.37 -33.70
CA LYS A 848 16.78 -27.55 -34.91
C LYS A 848 15.50 -26.70 -34.84
N VAL A 849 14.56 -27.05 -33.96
CA VAL A 849 13.31 -26.32 -33.76
C VAL A 849 13.58 -25.11 -32.85
N PRO A 850 13.20 -23.88 -33.21
CA PRO A 850 13.26 -22.74 -32.31
C PRO A 850 12.29 -22.89 -31.14
N GLY A 851 12.47 -22.12 -30.08
CA GLY A 851 11.59 -22.19 -28.92
C GLY A 851 12.04 -21.38 -27.71
N ALA A 852 11.39 -21.63 -26.58
CA ALA A 852 11.44 -20.75 -25.42
C ALA A 852 11.57 -21.49 -24.10
N ALA A 853 12.00 -20.76 -23.08
CA ALA A 853 11.69 -21.05 -21.69
C ALA A 853 11.36 -19.76 -20.93
N VAL A 854 10.15 -19.61 -20.40
CA VAL A 854 9.76 -18.50 -19.52
C VAL A 854 9.81 -18.99 -18.08
N CYS A 855 10.86 -18.60 -17.38
CA CYS A 855 11.19 -19.05 -16.02
C CYS A 855 10.77 -18.01 -14.98
N LEU A 856 9.99 -18.45 -13.99
CA LEU A 856 9.49 -17.66 -12.87
C LEU A 856 10.13 -18.15 -11.58
N GLU A 857 10.81 -17.26 -10.87
CA GLU A 857 11.41 -17.51 -9.55
C GLU A 857 10.38 -17.23 -8.44
N ASN A 858 9.85 -18.30 -7.84
CA ASN A 858 8.98 -18.24 -6.67
C ASN A 858 8.96 -19.60 -5.96
N ALA A 859 9.42 -19.64 -4.70
CA ALA A 859 9.55 -20.88 -3.95
C ALA A 859 8.23 -21.64 -3.78
N ASN A 860 7.11 -20.95 -3.58
CA ASN A 860 5.83 -21.60 -3.34
C ASN A 860 5.21 -22.14 -4.64
N VAL A 861 5.35 -21.44 -5.77
CA VAL A 861 4.98 -21.97 -7.10
C VAL A 861 5.89 -23.17 -7.45
N TYR A 862 7.20 -23.06 -7.21
CA TYR A 862 8.13 -24.18 -7.38
C TYR A 862 7.71 -25.40 -6.56
N ASN A 863 7.32 -25.21 -5.29
CA ASN A 863 6.83 -26.29 -4.44
C ASN A 863 5.55 -26.93 -4.99
N ALA A 864 4.60 -26.14 -5.49
CA ALA A 864 3.35 -26.66 -6.07
C ALA A 864 3.57 -27.53 -7.32
N PHE A 865 4.53 -27.18 -8.19
CA PHE A 865 4.93 -28.03 -9.32
C PHE A 865 5.82 -29.20 -8.87
N SER A 866 6.68 -29.01 -7.87
CA SER A 866 7.57 -30.07 -7.34
C SER A 866 6.81 -31.18 -6.63
N GLN A 867 5.63 -30.90 -6.07
CA GLN A 867 4.72 -31.92 -5.52
C GLN A 867 4.20 -32.86 -6.61
N ALA A 868 3.82 -32.34 -7.77
CA ALA A 868 3.42 -33.16 -8.92
C ALA A 868 4.60 -33.93 -9.53
N ALA A 869 5.82 -33.41 -9.40
CA ALA A 869 7.05 -33.95 -9.96
C ALA A 869 7.86 -34.86 -9.01
N SER A 870 7.22 -35.49 -8.01
CA SER A 870 7.91 -36.19 -6.92
C SER A 870 8.87 -37.28 -7.40
N ASN A 871 8.45 -38.06 -8.41
CA ASN A 871 9.23 -39.17 -8.96
C ASN A 871 9.97 -38.75 -10.24
N VAL A 872 11.14 -39.35 -10.48
CA VAL A 872 11.98 -39.13 -11.66
C VAL A 872 12.46 -40.45 -12.23
N LEU A 873 12.54 -40.54 -13.55
CA LEU A 873 13.09 -41.70 -14.22
C LEU A 873 14.58 -41.87 -13.88
N PRO A 874 15.01 -43.11 -13.58
CA PRO A 874 16.37 -43.38 -13.11
C PRO A 874 17.42 -42.97 -14.14
N CYS A 875 18.61 -42.66 -13.62
CA CYS A 875 19.79 -42.43 -14.44
C CYS A 875 20.21 -43.76 -15.07
N HIS A 876 20.18 -43.88 -16.41
CA HIS A 876 20.90 -44.96 -17.07
C HIS A 876 22.41 -44.76 -16.84
N LYS A 877 23.10 -45.84 -16.45
CA LYS A 877 24.56 -45.86 -16.22
C LYS A 877 25.33 -45.50 -17.48
#